data_AF-A0A438N7E7-F1
#
_entry.id   AF-A0A438N7E7-F1
#
_cell.length_a   1.000
_cell.length_b   1.000
_cell.length_c   1.000
_cell.angle_alpha   90.00
_cell.angle_beta   90.00
_cell.angle_gamma   90.00
#
_symmetry.space_group_name_H-M   'P 1'
#
loop_
_entity.id
_entity.type
_entity.pdbx_description
1 polymer ?
#
loop_
_entity_poly.entity_id
_entity_poly.type
_entity_poly.pdbx_seq_one_letter_code
_entity_poly.pdbx_strand_id
1 'polypeptide(L)'
;MGLKRDIGEQERLANGHANGVQTTAQNGDAEDNGTLEKPLDMVVVGAGFAGVWLIYKLRERGFKGKIVDAASDLGGIWYWNRYPGARVDSQYPVYALSIPEVYKDWTWSSHYPDHNELREYFKHVDERLNIKKDCVFNSKVVSADWDDERCLWTIKCDTGRVFVAKSWTAGTGFAAKRHFPDWEGLDDFQGEIHHSSFWPKEGVDVKGKRAAVVGTGATGVQITQEFAREIGPEGNLKMFQRTPNLACPMNQVYMTKEEQKELAAGLKERFADRNNYYNGFLYQWRENLTFDHDDKEREEFYWTLWKMVSINWLKSDVLALRGLLQGGFRFLMNNYYDMTRNNDANLRAYNFWRDRVRERVKDPRKAELLAPTERPHLFGGKRLSLEQDFYDHFNRENVDVIDVRTNPVVKFVSDGIIQQDGTYHKLDVIALATGFDAITGGLKDIKITGVNKQLLSDKWAEGTWTYLGLTTSGYPNFFFTYGPQAPTAFSNGPSCIEIQGDWIVDVLSDMREHGWKKIDAKRPAEKAWKDLVNEFINDTPRGKVLSWYNGANIPGKPIEHLNYAGGIPRYKKTIEDVRANGYEGFEVSSSPVVRWETCSLNDLKMAEEFDDVEFLAAESAFRQASGEPHARNPASNAPSTSTSTSTVVQPKPQALPSRQGPSAILVSTRQKGNPILNHVKSLPWEYSDIPCDYVLGATTCALFLSLKYHRLHPEYVYSRIRQLGKLYNLRILLTMVDITNHEEALKELSKTSMINNLTLVLCWSSQEAGRYLELFKSYEHASASSIRAHQAETYKESLTEFVTTPRTINKTDAASLISNFGSLRAAVNAQPEELALVPGWGEKKVRAWATTVREPFRVRRAAKSSAALLRQESSLFSSADGTPRGQEPHFTSISAGTTPTLSNQNSVSGPPQDVDAPGSRKRSRLEQMEKDEIEADDEAALMALAETQSQLTDAEKPKVVKAVSRNEPELSDGVAAALAKLRQNP
;
A
#
# COMPACT_ATOMS: atom_id res chain seq x y z
N MET A 1 2.80 -33.10 21.15
CA MET A 1 1.48 -32.77 20.52
C MET A 1 1.83 -31.87 19.34
N GLY A 2 1.52 -32.26 18.09
CA GLY A 2 2.06 -31.55 16.91
C GLY A 2 1.61 -30.10 16.77
N LEU A 3 2.39 -29.29 16.05
CA LEU A 3 2.08 -27.89 15.75
C LEU A 3 0.78 -27.80 14.93
N LYS A 4 -0.25 -27.16 15.49
CA LYS A 4 -1.56 -27.02 14.82
C LYS A 4 -1.53 -25.89 13.80
N ARG A 5 -1.82 -26.20 12.53
CA ARG A 5 -1.66 -25.25 11.41
C ARG A 5 -2.98 -24.68 10.91
N ASP A 6 -4.09 -25.42 11.00
CA ASP A 6 -5.42 -24.97 10.55
C ASP A 6 -6.42 -24.81 11.71
N ILE A 7 -7.32 -23.83 11.56
CA ILE A 7 -8.47 -23.57 12.43
C ILE A 7 -9.39 -24.80 12.54
N GLY A 8 -9.52 -25.59 11.46
CA GLY A 8 -10.41 -26.76 11.42
C GLY A 8 -9.92 -28.01 12.17
N GLU A 9 -8.65 -28.08 12.59
CA GLU A 9 -8.08 -29.28 13.22
C GLU A 9 -8.47 -29.45 14.70
N GLN A 10 -8.88 -28.38 15.39
CA GLN A 10 -9.07 -28.40 16.84
C GLN A 10 -10.41 -29.03 17.29
N GLU A 11 -11.48 -28.88 16.52
CA GLU A 11 -12.80 -29.37 16.95
C GLU A 11 -13.07 -30.85 16.63
N ARG A 12 -12.36 -31.42 15.64
CA ARG A 12 -12.46 -32.87 15.36
C ARG A 12 -11.90 -33.72 16.50
N LEU A 13 -10.88 -33.23 17.21
CA LEU A 13 -10.21 -33.98 18.27
C LEU A 13 -10.88 -33.79 19.65
N ALA A 14 -11.48 -32.63 19.92
CA ALA A 14 -12.21 -32.39 21.16
C ALA A 14 -13.49 -33.23 21.30
N ASN A 15 -14.12 -33.58 20.16
CA ASN A 15 -15.32 -34.43 20.13
C ASN A 15 -15.01 -35.94 20.04
N GLY A 16 -13.73 -36.34 20.05
CA GLY A 16 -13.32 -37.74 19.87
C GLY A 16 -13.22 -38.58 21.14
N HIS A 17 -13.48 -38.02 22.33
CA HIS A 17 -13.38 -38.73 23.61
C HIS A 17 -14.57 -38.42 24.53
N ALA A 18 -15.72 -39.02 24.25
CA ALA A 18 -16.76 -39.22 25.24
C ALA A 18 -17.33 -40.64 25.08
N ASN A 19 -17.06 -41.48 26.08
CA ASN A 19 -17.57 -42.83 26.22
C ASN A 19 -19.10 -42.85 26.19
N GLY A 20 -19.63 -43.92 25.58
CA GLY A 20 -21.04 -44.09 25.29
C GLY A 20 -21.97 -43.93 26.50
N VAL A 21 -22.95 -43.06 26.32
CA VAL A 21 -24.27 -43.18 26.95
C VAL A 21 -25.27 -43.02 25.82
N GLN A 22 -25.99 -44.10 25.54
CA GLN A 22 -27.17 -44.09 24.67
C GLN A 22 -28.20 -43.14 25.28
N THR A 23 -28.31 -41.92 24.75
CA THR A 23 -29.54 -41.14 24.84
C THR A 23 -30.15 -41.12 23.45
N THR A 24 -31.29 -41.81 23.37
CA THR A 24 -32.16 -41.98 22.22
C THR A 24 -32.40 -40.67 21.48
N ALA A 25 -31.74 -40.51 20.32
CA ALA A 25 -32.21 -39.64 19.27
C ALA A 25 -33.55 -40.20 18.78
N GLN A 26 -34.64 -39.50 19.09
CA GLN A 26 -35.89 -39.74 18.38
C GLN A 26 -35.72 -39.26 16.96
N ASN A 27 -35.68 -40.22 16.05
CA ASN A 27 -35.77 -40.06 14.61
C ASN A 27 -36.91 -39.11 14.25
N GLY A 28 -36.52 -38.00 13.64
CA GLY A 28 -37.37 -37.13 12.83
C GLY A 28 -36.69 -36.89 11.49
N ASP A 29 -36.15 -37.95 10.88
CA ASP A 29 -35.75 -37.94 9.47
C ASP A 29 -37.01 -37.98 8.62
N ALA A 30 -37.45 -36.79 8.19
CA ALA A 30 -38.10 -36.67 6.91
C ALA A 30 -37.00 -36.34 5.89
N GLU A 31 -36.75 -37.27 4.98
CA GLU A 31 -36.17 -36.97 3.68
C GLU A 31 -37.03 -35.87 3.01
N ASP A 32 -36.64 -34.61 3.15
CA ASP A 32 -37.26 -33.51 2.40
C ASP A 32 -36.67 -33.49 0.99
N ASN A 33 -37.23 -34.33 0.14
CA ASN A 33 -37.15 -34.18 -1.31
C ASN A 33 -37.90 -32.89 -1.72
N GLY A 34 -37.16 -31.81 -1.96
CA GLY A 34 -37.52 -30.88 -3.03
C GLY A 34 -38.19 -29.55 -2.67
N THR A 35 -37.86 -28.90 -1.55
CA THR A 35 -38.03 -27.45 -1.43
C THR A 35 -36.67 -26.75 -1.30
N LEU A 36 -36.19 -26.14 -2.39
CA LEU A 36 -35.09 -25.17 -2.33
C LEU A 36 -35.48 -24.08 -1.33
N GLU A 37 -34.84 -24.06 -0.16
CA GLU A 37 -34.98 -22.94 0.79
C GLU A 37 -34.78 -21.62 0.02
N LYS A 38 -35.67 -20.66 0.25
CA LYS A 38 -35.59 -19.34 -0.40
C LYS A 38 -34.19 -18.75 -0.16
N PRO A 39 -33.50 -18.23 -1.20
CA PRO A 39 -32.18 -17.64 -1.03
C PRO A 39 -32.16 -16.59 0.08
N LEU A 40 -31.11 -16.62 0.90
CA LEU A 40 -30.84 -15.57 1.88
C LEU A 40 -30.57 -14.24 1.15
N ASP A 41 -30.89 -13.12 1.79
CA ASP A 41 -30.50 -11.82 1.24
C ASP A 41 -29.00 -11.63 1.37
N MET A 42 -28.42 -12.02 2.51
CA MET A 42 -26.98 -11.92 2.75
C MET A 42 -26.42 -13.05 3.62
N VAL A 43 -25.27 -13.60 3.23
CA VAL A 43 -24.41 -14.38 4.14
C VAL A 43 -23.24 -13.52 4.61
N VAL A 44 -22.98 -13.52 5.91
CA VAL A 44 -21.93 -12.73 6.55
C VAL A 44 -20.88 -13.70 7.10
N VAL A 45 -19.68 -13.74 6.50
CA VAL A 45 -18.61 -14.64 6.95
C VAL A 45 -17.78 -13.92 8.01
N GLY A 46 -17.84 -14.40 9.25
CA GLY A 46 -17.16 -13.82 10.42
C GLY A 46 -18.10 -13.18 11.43
N ALA A 47 -17.93 -13.56 12.70
CA ALA A 47 -18.71 -13.19 13.88
C ALA A 47 -17.96 -12.20 14.80
N GLY A 48 -17.08 -11.38 14.20
CA GLY A 48 -16.45 -10.25 14.89
C GLY A 48 -17.33 -9.00 14.87
N PHE A 49 -16.73 -7.83 15.15
CA PHE A 49 -17.41 -6.53 15.14
C PHE A 49 -18.22 -6.28 13.86
N ALA A 50 -17.63 -6.51 12.68
CA ALA A 50 -18.29 -6.29 11.39
C ALA A 50 -19.52 -7.19 11.22
N GLY A 51 -19.43 -8.47 11.62
CA GLY A 51 -20.53 -9.41 11.51
C GLY A 51 -21.71 -9.02 12.38
N VAL A 52 -21.43 -8.67 13.65
CA VAL A 52 -22.45 -8.18 14.58
C VAL A 52 -23.14 -6.93 14.04
N TRP A 53 -22.36 -5.93 13.59
CA TRP A 53 -22.92 -4.69 13.07
C TRP A 53 -23.81 -4.92 11.85
N LEU A 54 -23.35 -5.73 10.90
CA LEU A 54 -24.11 -6.06 9.69
C LEU A 54 -25.42 -6.78 10.02
N ILE A 55 -25.43 -7.80 10.87
CA ILE A 55 -26.68 -8.48 11.23
C ILE A 55 -27.63 -7.54 11.96
N TYR A 56 -27.13 -6.68 12.85
CA TYR A 56 -27.94 -5.65 13.50
C TYR A 56 -28.61 -4.75 12.45
N LYS A 57 -27.85 -4.18 11.51
CA LYS A 57 -28.36 -3.30 10.44
C LYS A 57 -29.26 -4.00 9.42
N LEU A 58 -28.98 -5.25 9.08
CA LEU A 58 -29.81 -6.07 8.19
C LEU A 58 -31.18 -6.33 8.81
N ARG A 59 -31.23 -6.65 10.11
CA ARG A 59 -32.48 -6.85 10.85
C ARG A 59 -33.32 -5.58 10.90
N GLU A 60 -32.71 -4.42 11.18
CA GLU A 60 -33.40 -3.12 11.18
C GLU A 60 -34.12 -2.86 9.85
N ARG A 61 -33.54 -3.32 8.73
CA ARG A 61 -34.10 -3.12 7.38
C ARG A 61 -34.86 -4.34 6.83
N GLY A 62 -35.13 -5.34 7.67
CA GLY A 62 -35.95 -6.52 7.32
C GLY A 62 -35.29 -7.51 6.35
N PHE A 63 -33.97 -7.51 6.22
CA PHE A 63 -33.25 -8.48 5.40
C PHE A 63 -33.02 -9.80 6.14
N LYS A 64 -33.04 -10.91 5.41
CA LYS A 64 -32.70 -12.24 5.93
C LYS A 64 -31.19 -12.48 5.79
N GLY A 65 -30.48 -12.27 6.90
CA GLY A 65 -29.04 -12.50 7.00
C GLY A 65 -28.67 -13.65 7.93
N LYS A 66 -27.57 -14.34 7.65
CA LYS A 66 -26.93 -15.30 8.58
C LYS A 66 -25.43 -15.01 8.69
N ILE A 67 -24.88 -15.13 9.90
CA ILE A 67 -23.43 -15.18 10.13
C ILE A 67 -22.97 -16.62 10.03
N VAL A 68 -21.82 -16.84 9.39
CA VAL A 68 -21.12 -18.12 9.36
C VAL A 68 -19.70 -17.89 9.89
N ASP A 69 -19.28 -18.62 10.91
CA ASP A 69 -17.93 -18.50 11.49
C ASP A 69 -17.35 -19.88 11.80
N ALA A 70 -16.02 -19.98 11.65
CA ALA A 70 -15.26 -21.15 12.05
C ALA A 70 -15.14 -21.28 13.58
N ALA A 71 -15.30 -20.17 14.31
CA ALA A 71 -15.29 -20.15 15.77
C ALA A 71 -16.59 -20.72 16.34
N SER A 72 -16.52 -21.15 17.61
CA SER A 72 -17.66 -21.64 18.38
C SER A 72 -18.47 -20.54 19.09
N ASP A 73 -18.04 -19.28 18.98
CA ASP A 73 -18.68 -18.14 19.64
C ASP A 73 -18.36 -16.82 18.91
N LEU A 74 -19.04 -15.75 19.29
CA LEU A 74 -18.77 -14.39 18.83
C LEU A 74 -17.40 -13.89 19.30
N GLY A 75 -16.90 -12.85 18.61
CA GLY A 75 -15.76 -12.05 19.05
C GLY A 75 -14.61 -11.97 18.04
N GLY A 76 -14.65 -12.79 16.99
CA GLY A 76 -13.66 -12.77 15.91
C GLY A 76 -12.23 -12.90 16.44
N ILE A 77 -11.41 -11.86 16.25
CA ILE A 77 -10.01 -11.85 16.72
C ILE A 77 -9.89 -12.15 18.23
N TRP A 78 -10.85 -11.71 19.05
CA TRP A 78 -10.83 -11.90 20.51
C TRP A 78 -11.25 -13.31 20.92
N TYR A 79 -11.98 -14.02 20.05
CA TYR A 79 -12.22 -15.45 20.24
C TYR A 79 -10.93 -16.25 20.06
N TRP A 80 -10.16 -15.97 19.00
CA TRP A 80 -8.96 -16.75 18.64
C TRP A 80 -7.71 -16.38 19.43
N ASN A 81 -7.46 -15.08 19.59
CA ASN A 81 -6.26 -14.59 20.24
C ASN A 81 -6.46 -14.58 21.76
N ARG A 82 -6.07 -15.69 22.40
CA ARG A 82 -6.10 -15.89 23.86
C ARG A 82 -4.72 -15.98 24.50
N TYR A 83 -3.69 -15.55 23.77
CA TYR A 83 -2.33 -15.53 24.29
C TYR A 83 -2.22 -14.60 25.51
N PRO A 84 -1.30 -14.87 26.45
CA PRO A 84 -1.19 -14.07 27.66
C PRO A 84 -0.83 -12.63 27.31
N GLY A 85 -1.59 -11.69 27.88
CA GLY A 85 -1.41 -10.26 27.66
C GLY A 85 -2.10 -9.72 26.40
N ALA A 86 -2.88 -10.54 25.67
CA ALA A 86 -3.66 -10.05 24.53
C ALA A 86 -4.62 -8.94 24.97
N ARG A 87 -4.43 -7.74 24.41
CA ARG A 87 -5.10 -6.50 24.84
C ARG A 87 -5.27 -5.52 23.69
N VAL A 88 -6.24 -4.63 23.81
CA VAL A 88 -6.43 -3.53 22.84
C VAL A 88 -5.33 -2.49 22.94
N ASP A 89 -5.11 -1.78 21.84
CA ASP A 89 -4.30 -0.56 21.76
C ASP A 89 -5.14 0.70 21.45
N SER A 90 -6.46 0.52 21.35
CA SER A 90 -7.44 1.58 21.20
C SER A 90 -7.99 1.98 22.56
N GLN A 91 -7.74 3.22 22.98
CA GLN A 91 -8.20 3.74 24.27
C GLN A 91 -9.73 3.80 24.34
N TYR A 92 -10.30 3.42 25.48
CA TYR A 92 -11.69 3.69 25.83
C TYR A 92 -12.10 5.14 25.45
N PRO A 93 -13.28 5.37 24.86
CA PRO A 93 -14.35 4.39 24.57
C PRO A 93 -14.31 3.81 23.15
N VAL A 94 -13.30 4.11 22.33
CA VAL A 94 -13.43 3.97 20.87
C VAL A 94 -13.47 2.53 20.36
N TYR A 95 -13.01 1.55 21.15
CA TYR A 95 -12.96 0.14 20.76
C TYR A 95 -14.25 -0.63 21.12
N ALA A 96 -15.39 -0.06 20.73
CA ALA A 96 -16.71 -0.63 20.96
C ALA A 96 -17.67 -0.27 19.81
N LEU A 97 -18.77 -1.01 19.71
CA LEU A 97 -19.88 -0.69 18.80
C LEU A 97 -20.65 0.53 19.29
N SER A 98 -21.01 1.42 18.37
CA SER A 98 -21.81 2.63 18.64
C SER A 98 -23.32 2.36 18.80
N ILE A 99 -23.70 1.13 19.17
CA ILE A 99 -25.10 0.69 19.34
C ILE A 99 -25.60 1.09 20.73
N PRO A 100 -26.62 1.96 20.86
CA PRO A 100 -27.12 2.45 22.14
C PRO A 100 -27.50 1.34 23.13
N GLU A 101 -28.15 0.29 22.66
CA GLU A 101 -28.61 -0.87 23.43
C GLU A 101 -27.44 -1.66 24.03
N VAL A 102 -26.25 -1.55 23.42
CA VAL A 102 -25.03 -2.22 23.88
C VAL A 102 -24.26 -1.33 24.85
N TYR A 103 -23.92 -0.09 24.48
CA TYR A 103 -23.01 0.71 25.30
C TYR A 103 -23.67 1.30 26.55
N LYS A 104 -25.00 1.44 26.59
CA LYS A 104 -25.72 2.08 27.71
C LYS A 104 -25.55 1.36 29.04
N ASP A 105 -25.53 0.03 29.01
CA ASP A 105 -25.48 -0.82 30.20
C ASP A 105 -24.16 -1.60 30.32
N TRP A 106 -23.13 -1.22 29.55
CA TRP A 106 -21.80 -1.81 29.62
C TRP A 106 -20.80 -0.85 30.27
N THR A 107 -19.94 -1.38 31.13
CA THR A 107 -18.81 -0.66 31.72
C THR A 107 -17.55 -1.48 31.53
N TRP A 108 -16.47 -0.83 31.18
CA TRP A 108 -15.13 -1.41 31.11
C TRP A 108 -14.48 -1.47 32.49
N SER A 109 -13.31 -2.08 32.62
CA SER A 109 -12.50 -2.11 33.84
C SER A 109 -11.32 -1.15 33.72
N SER A 110 -10.93 -0.81 32.49
CA SER A 110 -9.73 -0.07 32.18
C SER A 110 -9.80 0.61 30.81
N HIS A 111 -8.88 1.54 30.56
CA HIS A 111 -8.80 2.23 29.28
C HIS A 111 -8.39 1.33 28.12
N TYR A 112 -7.61 0.29 28.39
CA TYR A 112 -7.22 -0.73 27.41
C TYR A 112 -7.64 -2.12 27.91
N PRO A 113 -8.91 -2.52 27.73
CA PRO A 113 -9.40 -3.84 28.13
C PRO A 113 -8.64 -5.00 27.45
N ASP A 114 -8.54 -6.12 28.16
CA ASP A 114 -7.91 -7.33 27.62
C ASP A 114 -8.89 -8.22 26.84
N HIS A 115 -8.36 -9.32 26.32
CA HIS A 115 -9.12 -10.28 25.54
C HIS A 115 -10.23 -10.99 26.34
N ASN A 116 -10.14 -11.10 27.66
CA ASN A 116 -11.19 -11.73 28.48
C ASN A 116 -12.38 -10.78 28.59
N GLU A 117 -12.10 -9.54 28.96
CA GLU A 117 -13.12 -8.49 29.07
C GLU A 117 -13.81 -8.24 27.72
N LEU A 118 -13.09 -8.34 26.60
CA LEU A 118 -13.73 -8.24 25.29
C LEU A 118 -14.63 -9.42 24.94
N ARG A 119 -14.34 -10.64 25.42
CA ARG A 119 -15.29 -11.76 25.26
C ARG A 119 -16.54 -11.55 26.11
N GLU A 120 -16.39 -11.01 27.31
CA GLU A 120 -17.53 -10.62 28.14
C GLU A 120 -18.36 -9.51 27.47
N TYR A 121 -17.70 -8.54 26.83
CA TYR A 121 -18.38 -7.54 26.00
C TYR A 121 -19.17 -8.18 24.85
N PHE A 122 -18.59 -9.13 24.11
CA PHE A 122 -19.32 -9.84 23.04
C PHE A 122 -20.46 -10.72 23.57
N LYS A 123 -20.32 -11.28 24.77
CA LYS A 123 -21.42 -11.96 25.46
C LYS A 123 -22.55 -10.98 25.80
N HIS A 124 -22.22 -9.81 26.35
CA HIS A 124 -23.20 -8.74 26.62
C HIS A 124 -23.88 -8.25 25.33
N VAL A 125 -23.12 -8.08 24.24
CA VAL A 125 -23.67 -7.76 22.90
C VAL A 125 -24.73 -8.79 22.50
N ASP A 126 -24.46 -10.08 22.69
CA ASP A 126 -25.43 -11.14 22.39
C ASP A 126 -26.63 -11.11 23.32
N GLU A 127 -26.45 -10.86 24.62
CA GLU A 127 -27.55 -10.73 25.58
C GLU A 127 -28.49 -9.56 25.22
N ARG A 128 -27.96 -8.46 24.67
CA ARG A 128 -28.74 -7.28 24.28
C ARG A 128 -29.37 -7.39 22.90
N LEU A 129 -28.67 -7.99 21.94
CA LEU A 129 -29.09 -7.99 20.54
C LEU A 129 -29.54 -9.37 20.04
N ASN A 130 -29.34 -10.43 20.83
CA ASN A 130 -29.62 -11.82 20.47
C ASN A 130 -29.05 -12.17 19.08
N ILE A 131 -27.74 -12.02 18.90
CA ILE A 131 -27.04 -12.20 17.61
C ILE A 131 -26.87 -13.68 17.29
N LYS A 132 -26.60 -14.53 18.29
CA LYS A 132 -26.35 -15.97 18.12
C LYS A 132 -27.46 -16.72 17.41
N LYS A 133 -28.73 -16.27 17.51
CA LYS A 133 -29.85 -16.88 16.76
C LYS A 133 -29.66 -16.87 15.24
N ASP A 134 -28.85 -15.94 14.73
CA ASP A 134 -28.54 -15.81 13.31
C ASP A 134 -27.13 -16.28 12.95
N CYS A 135 -26.44 -16.95 13.88
CA CYS A 135 -25.10 -17.48 13.67
C CYS A 135 -25.12 -18.98 13.36
N VAL A 136 -24.19 -19.38 12.50
CA VAL A 136 -23.79 -20.76 12.26
C VAL A 136 -22.32 -20.86 12.60
N PHE A 137 -22.05 -21.34 13.81
CA PHE A 137 -20.71 -21.54 14.34
C PHE A 137 -20.11 -22.86 13.84
N ASN A 138 -18.82 -23.06 14.13
CA ASN A 138 -18.07 -24.28 13.82
C ASN A 138 -18.18 -24.66 12.34
N SER A 139 -18.22 -23.66 11.48
CA SER A 139 -18.42 -23.81 10.04
C SER A 139 -17.49 -22.86 9.31
N LYS A 140 -16.35 -23.37 8.83
CA LYS A 140 -15.39 -22.59 8.04
C LYS A 140 -15.89 -22.56 6.61
N VAL A 141 -16.14 -21.37 6.06
CA VAL A 141 -16.43 -21.23 4.62
C VAL A 141 -15.17 -21.58 3.81
N VAL A 142 -15.29 -22.53 2.89
CA VAL A 142 -14.18 -23.05 2.06
C VAL A 142 -14.32 -22.69 0.59
N SER A 143 -15.56 -22.48 0.10
CA SER A 143 -15.79 -22.00 -1.26
C SER A 143 -17.02 -21.10 -1.38
N ALA A 144 -17.00 -20.22 -2.37
CA ALA A 144 -18.14 -19.40 -2.78
C ALA A 144 -18.13 -19.31 -4.30
N ASP A 145 -19.20 -19.76 -4.95
CA ASP A 145 -19.31 -19.85 -6.40
C ASP A 145 -20.47 -19.00 -6.92
N TRP A 146 -20.19 -18.10 -7.85
CA TRP A 146 -21.19 -17.27 -8.52
C TRP A 146 -21.91 -18.01 -9.64
N ASP A 147 -23.22 -17.79 -9.71
CA ASP A 147 -24.12 -18.21 -10.78
C ASP A 147 -24.66 -16.97 -11.50
N ASP A 148 -24.15 -16.72 -12.71
CA ASP A 148 -24.56 -15.57 -13.52
C ASP A 148 -26.04 -15.64 -13.92
N GLU A 149 -26.57 -16.83 -14.26
CA GLU A 149 -27.96 -16.98 -14.72
C GLU A 149 -28.97 -16.69 -13.62
N ARG A 150 -28.63 -17.07 -12.37
CA ARG A 150 -29.51 -16.87 -11.22
C ARG A 150 -29.21 -15.58 -10.47
N CYS A 151 -28.04 -14.97 -10.68
CA CYS A 151 -27.49 -13.89 -9.87
C CYS A 151 -27.47 -14.24 -8.38
N LEU A 152 -26.98 -15.43 -8.06
CA LEU A 152 -26.88 -15.96 -6.70
C LEU A 152 -25.49 -16.54 -6.44
N TRP A 153 -25.08 -16.49 -5.18
CA TRP A 153 -23.90 -17.17 -4.66
C TRP A 153 -24.28 -18.50 -4.02
N THR A 154 -23.48 -19.53 -4.29
CA THR A 154 -23.48 -20.80 -3.55
C THR A 154 -22.25 -20.85 -2.66
N ILE A 155 -22.44 -20.87 -1.34
CA ILE A 155 -21.37 -20.77 -0.34
C ILE A 155 -21.30 -22.09 0.44
N LYS A 156 -20.14 -22.72 0.45
CA LYS A 156 -19.93 -24.05 1.05
C LYS A 156 -19.01 -23.98 2.26
N CYS A 157 -19.38 -24.71 3.30
CA CYS A 157 -18.57 -24.87 4.50
C CYS A 157 -17.80 -26.20 4.48
N ASP A 158 -16.73 -26.29 5.26
CA ASP A 158 -15.96 -27.51 5.52
C ASP A 158 -16.81 -28.63 6.15
N THR A 159 -17.87 -28.28 6.86
CA THR A 159 -18.87 -29.22 7.41
C THR A 159 -19.80 -29.84 6.36
N GLY A 160 -19.70 -29.42 5.10
CA GLY A 160 -20.61 -29.83 4.02
C GLY A 160 -21.88 -28.99 3.93
N ARG A 161 -22.14 -28.08 4.89
CA ARG A 161 -23.27 -27.15 4.85
C ARG A 161 -23.15 -26.19 3.67
N VAL A 162 -24.26 -25.94 2.98
CA VAL A 162 -24.34 -25.06 1.81
C VAL A 162 -25.39 -23.97 2.05
N PHE A 163 -25.04 -22.73 1.69
CA PHE A 163 -25.95 -21.59 1.70
C PHE A 163 -26.11 -21.05 0.27
N VAL A 164 -27.32 -20.61 -0.06
CA VAL A 164 -27.60 -19.87 -1.29
C VAL A 164 -28.03 -18.46 -0.92
N ALA A 165 -27.36 -17.44 -1.48
CA ALA A 165 -27.60 -16.04 -1.11
C ALA A 165 -27.51 -15.10 -2.31
N LYS A 166 -28.24 -13.98 -2.26
CA LYS A 166 -28.14 -12.91 -3.28
C LYS A 166 -26.81 -12.17 -3.19
N SER A 167 -26.41 -11.85 -1.96
CA SER A 167 -25.16 -11.16 -1.64
C SER A 167 -24.43 -11.88 -0.51
N TRP A 168 -23.14 -11.63 -0.37
CA TRP A 168 -22.41 -12.06 0.82
C TRP A 168 -21.23 -11.14 1.12
N THR A 169 -20.76 -11.17 2.37
CA THR A 169 -19.56 -10.45 2.75
C THR A 169 -18.53 -11.36 3.40
N ALA A 170 -17.27 -11.12 3.07
CA ALA A 170 -16.14 -11.62 3.82
C ALA A 170 -15.71 -10.61 4.90
N GLY A 171 -16.16 -10.85 6.12
CA GLY A 171 -15.71 -10.20 7.36
C GLY A 171 -14.60 -10.98 8.07
N THR A 172 -13.68 -11.59 7.30
CA THR A 172 -12.60 -12.45 7.82
C THR A 172 -11.55 -11.68 8.64
N GLY A 173 -11.57 -10.34 8.57
CA GLY A 173 -10.59 -9.47 9.19
C GLY A 173 -9.20 -9.55 8.53
N PHE A 174 -8.26 -8.75 9.05
CA PHE A 174 -6.91 -8.66 8.48
C PHE A 174 -5.97 -9.79 8.93
N ALA A 175 -6.34 -10.58 9.94
CA ALA A 175 -5.46 -11.50 10.65
C ALA A 175 -6.00 -12.95 10.68
N ALA A 176 -6.56 -13.41 9.56
CA ALA A 176 -7.13 -14.75 9.46
C ALA A 176 -6.08 -15.82 9.18
N LYS A 177 -5.23 -15.63 8.16
CA LYS A 177 -4.23 -16.62 7.72
C LYS A 177 -2.92 -16.43 8.46
N ARG A 178 -2.61 -17.36 9.38
CA ARG A 178 -1.39 -17.36 10.20
C ARG A 178 -0.15 -17.55 9.32
N HIS A 179 0.97 -16.97 9.74
CA HIS A 179 2.25 -17.19 9.06
C HIS A 179 3.18 -18.02 9.94
N PHE A 180 3.60 -19.15 9.38
CA PHE A 180 4.68 -19.97 9.91
C PHE A 180 5.91 -19.79 9.01
N PRO A 181 7.08 -19.43 9.58
CA PRO A 181 8.33 -19.47 8.82
C PRO A 181 8.63 -20.89 8.34
N ASP A 182 9.21 -21.01 7.15
CA ASP A 182 9.61 -22.30 6.57
C ASP A 182 10.96 -22.75 7.13
N TRP A 183 10.99 -23.02 8.44
CA TRP A 183 12.18 -23.48 9.14
C TRP A 183 12.24 -25.01 9.18
N GLU A 184 13.41 -25.55 8.82
CA GLU A 184 13.67 -26.99 8.87
C GLU A 184 13.44 -27.51 10.30
N GLY A 185 12.74 -28.65 10.42
CA GLY A 185 12.51 -29.33 11.70
C GLY A 185 11.50 -28.67 12.63
N LEU A 186 10.70 -27.69 12.17
CA LEU A 186 9.70 -27.02 13.00
C LEU A 186 8.71 -28.00 13.65
N ASP A 187 8.33 -29.06 12.93
CA ASP A 187 7.43 -30.11 13.43
C ASP A 187 8.15 -31.14 14.33
N ASP A 188 9.49 -31.12 14.39
CA ASP A 188 10.29 -32.07 15.18
C ASP A 188 10.40 -31.66 16.65
N PHE A 189 10.07 -30.41 16.99
CA PHE A 189 10.12 -29.89 18.35
C PHE A 189 9.15 -30.65 19.27
N GLN A 190 9.69 -31.26 20.33
CA GLN A 190 8.94 -32.11 21.27
C GLN A 190 8.34 -31.32 22.45
N GLY A 191 8.79 -30.08 22.66
CA GLY A 191 8.24 -29.19 23.67
C GLY A 191 6.88 -28.62 23.26
N GLU A 192 6.41 -27.64 24.03
CA GLU A 192 5.13 -26.97 23.79
C GLU A 192 5.31 -25.80 22.82
N ILE A 193 4.61 -25.81 21.69
CA ILE A 193 4.73 -24.77 20.67
C ILE A 193 3.36 -24.32 20.16
N HIS A 194 3.10 -23.01 20.22
CA HIS A 194 1.84 -22.42 19.82
C HIS A 194 2.04 -21.13 19.02
N HIS A 195 1.30 -21.00 17.92
CA HIS A 195 1.10 -19.69 17.31
C HIS A 195 0.18 -18.85 18.18
N SER A 196 0.51 -17.58 18.36
CA SER A 196 -0.19 -16.68 19.28
C SER A 196 -1.69 -16.59 19.03
N SER A 197 -2.12 -16.56 17.77
CA SER A 197 -3.53 -16.54 17.39
C SER A 197 -4.25 -17.88 17.51
N PHE A 198 -3.61 -18.91 18.06
CA PHE A 198 -4.21 -20.20 18.36
C PHE A 198 -3.72 -20.73 19.71
N TRP A 199 -3.86 -19.89 20.71
CA TRP A 199 -3.44 -20.20 22.06
C TRP A 199 -4.42 -21.17 22.75
N PRO A 200 -3.94 -22.15 23.53
CA PRO A 200 -4.81 -23.06 24.29
C PRO A 200 -5.72 -22.29 25.27
N LYS A 201 -6.91 -22.84 25.53
CA LYS A 201 -7.92 -22.20 26.39
C LYS A 201 -7.51 -22.24 27.86
N GLU A 202 -6.84 -23.32 28.23
CA GLU A 202 -6.28 -23.63 29.54
C GLU A 202 -5.02 -22.79 29.86
N GLY A 203 -4.48 -22.07 28.88
CA GLY A 203 -3.22 -21.35 29.02
C GLY A 203 -2.00 -22.25 28.85
N VAL A 204 -0.81 -21.66 28.98
CA VAL A 204 0.48 -22.35 28.88
C VAL A 204 1.28 -22.00 30.12
N ASP A 205 1.61 -22.98 30.95
CA ASP A 205 2.45 -22.74 32.13
C ASP A 205 3.91 -22.58 31.71
N VAL A 206 4.53 -21.47 32.08
CA VAL A 206 5.93 -21.16 31.76
C VAL A 206 6.82 -21.10 33.01
N LYS A 207 6.26 -21.28 34.21
CA LYS A 207 7.00 -21.12 35.47
C LYS A 207 8.16 -22.12 35.57
N GLY A 208 9.37 -21.62 35.77
CA GLY A 208 10.59 -22.44 35.88
C GLY A 208 11.04 -23.10 34.57
N LYS A 209 10.41 -22.78 33.43
CA LYS A 209 10.72 -23.37 32.12
C LYS A 209 11.69 -22.50 31.32
N ARG A 210 12.24 -23.06 30.23
CA ARG A 210 12.98 -22.33 29.19
C ARG A 210 12.01 -21.92 28.07
N ALA A 211 11.50 -20.70 28.13
CA ALA A 211 10.53 -20.19 27.17
C ALA A 211 11.18 -19.33 26.08
N ALA A 212 10.64 -19.39 24.87
CA ALA A 212 10.99 -18.49 23.79
C ALA A 212 9.77 -17.77 23.24
N VAL A 213 9.97 -16.52 22.83
CA VAL A 213 9.01 -15.75 22.02
C VAL A 213 9.69 -15.42 20.70
N VAL A 214 9.09 -15.87 19.59
CA VAL A 214 9.63 -15.66 18.26
C VAL A 214 8.85 -14.56 17.55
N GLY A 215 9.50 -13.43 17.32
CA GLY A 215 8.89 -12.26 16.69
C GLY A 215 8.52 -11.18 17.70
N THR A 216 8.64 -9.93 17.27
CA THR A 216 8.56 -8.72 18.11
C THR A 216 7.50 -7.73 17.61
N GLY A 217 6.46 -8.25 16.96
CA GLY A 217 5.24 -7.47 16.71
C GLY A 217 4.49 -7.16 18.02
N ALA A 218 3.31 -6.55 17.92
CA ALA A 218 2.47 -6.25 19.09
C ALA A 218 2.20 -7.48 19.97
N THR A 219 1.94 -8.62 19.33
CA THR A 219 1.75 -9.88 20.02
C THR A 219 3.03 -10.36 20.74
N GLY A 220 4.20 -10.22 20.13
CA GLY A 220 5.47 -10.60 20.74
C GLY A 220 5.78 -9.77 21.99
N VAL A 221 5.53 -8.45 21.91
CA VAL A 221 5.67 -7.53 23.05
C VAL A 221 4.75 -7.93 24.20
N GLN A 222 3.46 -8.19 23.91
CA GLN A 222 2.48 -8.59 24.93
C GLN A 222 2.82 -9.92 25.59
N ILE A 223 3.14 -10.96 24.81
CA ILE A 223 3.50 -12.28 25.35
C ILE A 223 4.79 -12.18 26.18
N THR A 224 5.80 -11.45 25.70
CA THR A 224 7.08 -11.30 26.41
C THR A 224 6.89 -10.65 27.78
N GLN A 225 6.01 -9.64 27.90
CA GLN A 225 5.69 -9.03 29.20
C GLN A 225 5.11 -10.06 30.18
N GLU A 226 4.07 -10.79 29.78
CA GLU A 226 3.43 -11.75 30.70
C GLU A 226 4.34 -12.94 31.00
N PHE A 227 5.01 -13.49 29.99
CA PHE A 227 5.98 -14.56 30.20
C PHE A 227 7.08 -14.11 31.15
N ALA A 228 7.60 -12.89 31.04
CA ALA A 228 8.60 -12.40 31.98
C ALA A 228 8.06 -12.35 33.42
N ARG A 229 6.80 -11.94 33.63
CA ARG A 229 6.17 -11.95 34.97
C ARG A 229 5.99 -13.36 35.52
N GLU A 230 5.63 -14.32 34.67
CA GLU A 230 5.25 -15.68 35.09
C GLU A 230 6.42 -16.68 35.17
N ILE A 231 7.51 -16.47 34.42
CA ILE A 231 8.62 -17.43 34.26
C ILE A 231 9.32 -17.78 35.59
N GLY A 232 9.22 -16.90 36.61
CA GLY A 232 9.90 -17.08 37.91
C GLY A 232 11.42 -16.90 37.85
N PRO A 233 12.14 -17.06 38.98
CA PRO A 233 13.60 -16.90 39.03
C PRO A 233 14.36 -18.07 38.38
N GLU A 234 13.84 -19.29 38.49
CA GLU A 234 14.49 -20.52 37.96
C GLU A 234 14.32 -20.72 36.45
N GLY A 235 13.36 -20.01 35.84
CA GLY A 235 13.11 -20.11 34.41
C GLY A 235 13.97 -19.17 33.58
N ASN A 236 13.94 -19.32 32.26
CA ASN A 236 14.67 -18.46 31.32
C ASN A 236 13.77 -18.06 30.15
N LEU A 237 13.77 -16.78 29.78
CA LEU A 237 13.00 -16.25 28.66
C LEU A 237 13.92 -15.67 27.58
N LYS A 238 13.76 -16.13 26.34
CA LYS A 238 14.50 -15.62 25.17
C LYS A 238 13.55 -15.06 24.12
N MET A 239 13.67 -13.78 23.81
CA MET A 239 12.91 -13.13 22.73
C MET A 239 13.75 -13.06 21.46
N PHE A 240 13.37 -13.80 20.42
CA PHE A 240 14.05 -13.82 19.12
C PHE A 240 13.55 -12.66 18.25
N GLN A 241 14.41 -11.68 18.03
CA GLN A 241 14.09 -10.39 17.41
C GLN A 241 14.82 -10.18 16.09
N ARG A 242 14.05 -9.95 15.02
CA ARG A 242 14.59 -9.53 13.71
C ARG A 242 14.62 -8.01 13.53
N THR A 243 13.64 -7.32 14.10
CA THR A 243 13.55 -5.85 14.05
C THR A 243 12.89 -5.40 15.33
N PRO A 244 13.46 -4.44 16.08
CA PRO A 244 12.83 -3.99 17.32
C PRO A 244 11.49 -3.32 17.03
N ASN A 245 10.56 -3.52 17.97
CA ASN A 245 9.32 -2.75 18.00
C ASN A 245 9.63 -1.35 18.53
N LEU A 246 9.09 -0.31 17.90
CA LEU A 246 9.19 1.05 18.43
C LEU A 246 8.06 1.29 19.45
N ALA A 247 7.99 0.44 20.49
CA ALA A 247 6.86 0.40 21.40
C ALA A 247 6.81 1.64 22.30
N CYS A 248 5.60 2.17 22.51
CA CYS A 248 5.32 3.35 23.33
C CYS A 248 4.59 2.97 24.62
N PRO A 249 4.66 3.80 25.67
CA PRO A 249 3.96 3.53 26.91
C PRO A 249 2.44 3.55 26.71
N MET A 250 1.80 2.48 27.17
CA MET A 250 0.34 2.34 27.20
C MET A 250 -0.26 3.34 28.18
N ASN A 251 0.40 3.51 29.34
CA ASN A 251 -0.10 4.21 30.51
C ASN A 251 -1.53 3.75 30.86
N GLN A 252 -1.64 2.47 31.21
CA GLN A 252 -2.92 1.85 31.57
C GLN A 252 -3.55 2.55 32.77
N VAL A 253 -4.86 2.76 32.71
CA VAL A 253 -5.65 3.34 33.79
C VAL A 253 -6.86 2.46 34.01
N TYR A 254 -7.05 2.05 35.27
CA TYR A 254 -8.22 1.30 35.73
C TYR A 254 -9.30 2.27 36.19
N MET A 255 -10.56 1.94 35.91
CA MET A 255 -11.71 2.80 36.17
C MET A 255 -12.76 2.05 36.99
N THR A 256 -13.36 2.72 37.97
CA THR A 256 -14.52 2.16 38.68
C THR A 256 -15.79 2.26 37.83
N LYS A 257 -16.85 1.55 38.25
CA LYS A 257 -18.16 1.64 37.58
C LYS A 257 -18.80 3.01 37.78
N GLU A 258 -18.56 3.63 38.93
CA GLU A 258 -19.04 4.96 39.30
C GLU A 258 -18.38 6.03 38.42
N GLU A 259 -17.05 6.00 38.29
CA GLU A 259 -16.30 6.91 37.40
C GLU A 259 -16.79 6.77 35.95
N GLN A 260 -17.06 5.55 35.49
CA GLN A 260 -17.57 5.35 34.15
C GLN A 260 -19.01 5.77 33.96
N LYS A 261 -19.84 5.72 34.99
CA LYS A 261 -21.21 6.24 34.92
C LYS A 261 -21.21 7.75 34.69
N GLU A 262 -20.27 8.47 35.31
CA GLU A 262 -20.07 9.90 35.05
C GLU A 262 -19.53 10.13 33.63
N LEU A 263 -18.59 9.30 33.17
CA LEU A 263 -18.03 9.36 31.82
C LEU A 263 -18.98 8.83 30.74
N ALA A 264 -20.08 8.18 31.11
CA ALA A 264 -21.09 7.66 30.17
C ALA A 264 -21.89 8.79 29.52
N ALA A 265 -22.00 9.93 30.22
CA ALA A 265 -22.51 11.17 29.62
C ALA A 265 -21.59 11.59 28.46
N GLY A 266 -22.17 11.73 27.26
CA GLY A 266 -21.40 12.08 26.06
C GLY A 266 -20.90 10.90 25.22
N LEU A 267 -21.20 9.64 25.59
CA LEU A 267 -20.71 8.48 24.81
C LEU A 267 -21.24 8.47 23.38
N LYS A 268 -22.52 8.84 23.19
CA LYS A 268 -23.14 8.93 21.87
C LYS A 268 -22.38 9.91 20.98
N GLU A 269 -22.07 11.09 21.52
CA GLU A 269 -21.34 12.17 20.86
C GLU A 269 -19.92 11.71 20.54
N ARG A 270 -19.20 11.08 21.48
CA ARG A 270 -17.84 10.54 21.24
C ARG A 270 -17.82 9.45 20.16
N PHE A 271 -18.83 8.57 20.13
CA PHE A 271 -18.93 7.58 19.06
C PHE A 271 -19.18 8.21 17.69
N ALA A 272 -19.96 9.29 17.62
CA ALA A 272 -20.12 10.06 16.39
C ALA A 272 -18.82 10.79 16.01
N ASP A 273 -18.17 11.43 16.98
CA ASP A 273 -16.98 12.26 16.80
C ASP A 273 -15.78 11.46 16.30
N ARG A 274 -15.65 10.18 16.67
CA ARG A 274 -14.54 9.34 16.19
C ARG A 274 -14.48 9.28 14.66
N ASN A 275 -15.61 9.44 13.97
CA ASN A 275 -15.68 9.42 12.51
C ASN A 275 -15.18 10.73 11.87
N ASN A 276 -14.95 11.78 12.65
CA ASN A 276 -14.40 13.06 12.20
C ASN A 276 -12.86 13.12 12.30
N TYR A 277 -12.24 12.16 12.98
CA TYR A 277 -10.78 12.10 13.13
C TYR A 277 -10.14 11.13 12.13
N TYR A 278 -8.95 11.50 11.64
CA TYR A 278 -8.28 10.81 10.54
C TYR A 278 -8.16 9.28 10.72
N ASN A 279 -7.82 8.79 11.91
CA ASN A 279 -7.66 7.35 12.18
C ASN A 279 -8.87 6.70 12.90
N GLY A 280 -9.98 7.41 13.12
CA GLY A 280 -11.11 6.83 13.84
C GLY A 280 -10.94 6.78 15.37
N PHE A 281 -10.00 7.54 15.93
CA PHE A 281 -9.81 7.76 17.38
C PHE A 281 -10.50 9.07 17.81
N LEU A 282 -10.17 9.62 18.98
CA LEU A 282 -10.64 10.92 19.49
C LEU A 282 -9.53 11.97 19.53
N TYR A 283 -8.59 11.89 18.58
CA TYR A 283 -7.46 12.80 18.43
C TYR A 283 -6.91 12.74 17.00
N GLN A 284 -6.20 13.79 16.61
CA GLN A 284 -5.51 13.94 15.32
C GLN A 284 -4.22 14.73 15.49
N TRP A 285 -3.43 14.87 14.42
CA TRP A 285 -2.18 15.65 14.46
C TRP A 285 -2.39 17.09 14.95
N ARG A 286 -1.33 17.67 15.50
CA ARG A 286 -1.26 19.11 15.80
C ARG A 286 -1.00 19.89 14.52
N GLU A 287 -1.52 21.12 14.49
CA GLU A 287 -1.35 22.04 13.36
C GLU A 287 0.06 22.63 13.29
N ASN A 288 0.71 22.82 14.43
CA ASN A 288 2.13 23.18 14.49
C ASN A 288 2.99 22.13 13.76
N LEU A 289 4.06 22.60 13.14
CA LEU A 289 5.12 21.76 12.58
C LEU A 289 6.22 21.53 13.62
N THR A 290 7.03 20.50 13.41
CA THR A 290 8.03 20.07 14.39
C THR A 290 9.06 21.14 14.73
N PHE A 291 9.39 22.01 13.76
CA PHE A 291 10.39 23.07 13.90
C PHE A 291 9.78 24.46 14.16
N ASP A 292 8.46 24.53 14.38
CA ASP A 292 7.83 25.75 14.90
C ASP A 292 8.13 25.92 16.40
N HIS A 293 8.45 24.81 17.10
CA HIS A 293 8.89 24.79 18.49
C HIS A 293 10.41 24.68 18.57
N ASP A 294 11.00 25.38 19.52
CA ASP A 294 12.41 25.20 19.87
C ASP A 294 12.68 23.81 20.50
N ASP A 295 13.94 23.52 20.80
CA ASP A 295 14.33 22.20 21.33
C ASP A 295 13.67 21.87 22.67
N LYS A 296 13.50 22.88 23.55
CA LYS A 296 12.90 22.71 24.87
C LYS A 296 11.39 22.56 24.76
N GLU A 297 10.72 23.42 24.01
CA GLU A 297 9.27 23.38 23.77
C GLU A 297 8.86 22.06 23.10
N ARG A 298 9.68 21.57 22.17
CA ARG A 298 9.45 20.28 21.50
C ARG A 298 9.62 19.10 22.45
N GLU A 299 10.64 19.14 23.31
CA GLU A 299 10.83 18.10 24.33
C GLU A 299 9.68 18.08 25.35
N GLU A 300 9.22 19.25 25.82
CA GLU A 300 8.04 19.38 26.68
C GLU A 300 6.77 18.84 26.00
N PHE A 301 6.59 19.12 24.71
CA PHE A 301 5.48 18.60 23.93
C PHE A 301 5.55 17.07 23.76
N TYR A 302 6.72 16.52 23.43
CA TYR A 302 6.92 15.08 23.35
C TYR A 302 6.66 14.40 24.70
N TRP A 303 7.09 14.99 25.81
CA TRP A 303 6.76 14.52 27.14
C TRP A 303 5.25 14.54 27.42
N THR A 304 4.54 15.57 26.97
CA THR A 304 3.08 15.64 27.11
C THR A 304 2.39 14.48 26.41
N LEU A 305 2.87 14.08 25.22
CA LEU A 305 2.35 12.92 24.47
C LEU A 305 2.79 11.56 25.07
N TRP A 306 3.93 11.52 25.77
CA TRP A 306 4.56 10.30 26.29
C TRP A 306 4.12 9.93 27.72
N LYS A 307 4.08 10.90 28.63
CA LYS A 307 4.00 10.70 30.10
C LYS A 307 2.62 10.96 30.71
N MET A 308 1.66 11.50 29.96
CA MET A 308 0.38 11.98 30.53
C MET A 308 0.49 13.16 31.52
N VAL A 309 1.51 14.04 31.48
CA VAL A 309 1.52 15.25 32.33
C VAL A 309 2.26 16.41 31.65
N SER A 310 1.63 17.59 31.60
CA SER A 310 2.36 18.86 31.44
C SER A 310 2.76 19.35 32.84
N ILE A 311 4.05 19.66 33.03
CA ILE A 311 4.67 19.95 34.34
C ILE A 311 3.97 21.10 35.11
N ASN A 312 3.21 21.97 34.43
CA ASN A 312 2.46 23.06 35.06
C ASN A 312 1.05 22.72 35.57
N TRP A 313 0.53 21.50 35.34
CA TRP A 313 -0.88 21.16 35.58
C TRP A 313 -1.13 20.34 36.86
N LEU A 314 -0.08 20.02 37.63
CA LEU A 314 -0.15 19.25 38.88
C LEU A 314 -0.74 20.01 40.08
N LYS A 315 -1.35 21.19 39.88
CA LYS A 315 -1.89 22.03 40.97
C LYS A 315 -3.42 22.12 41.06
N SER A 316 -4.18 21.38 40.25
CA SER A 316 -5.66 21.49 40.22
C SER A 316 -6.36 20.14 40.46
N ASP A 317 -7.03 20.02 41.61
CA ASP A 317 -7.92 18.92 42.01
C ASP A 317 -9.21 18.86 41.17
N VAL A 318 -9.16 18.29 39.96
CA VAL A 318 -10.39 18.08 39.17
C VAL A 318 -10.44 16.66 38.64
N LEU A 319 -11.45 15.89 39.08
CA LEU A 319 -11.80 14.54 38.62
C LEU A 319 -11.95 14.46 37.08
N ALA A 320 -12.28 15.58 36.42
CA ALA A 320 -12.32 15.73 34.96
C ALA A 320 -10.94 15.59 34.27
N LEU A 321 -9.82 15.79 34.98
CA LEU A 321 -8.45 15.67 34.44
C LEU A 321 -7.98 14.21 34.30
N ARG A 322 -8.57 13.25 35.03
CA ARG A 322 -8.29 11.82 34.83
C ARG A 322 -8.69 11.32 33.44
N GLY A 323 -9.65 11.98 32.79
CA GLY A 323 -10.03 11.70 31.39
C GLY A 323 -9.08 12.26 30.33
N LEU A 324 -8.11 13.11 30.72
CA LEU A 324 -7.19 13.83 29.82
C LEU A 324 -5.76 13.27 29.84
N LEU A 325 -5.58 12.09 30.40
CA LEU A 325 -4.29 11.42 30.51
C LEU A 325 -3.82 10.94 29.11
N GLN A 326 -2.69 11.48 28.61
CA GLN A 326 -2.16 11.22 27.25
C GLN A 326 -0.99 10.21 27.16
N GLY A 327 -1.30 9.00 26.70
CA GLY A 327 -0.39 7.92 26.32
C GLY A 327 -0.97 7.15 25.13
N GLY A 328 -0.55 5.92 24.89
CA GLY A 328 -1.06 5.10 23.79
C GLY A 328 -0.59 5.57 22.41
N PHE A 329 -1.46 5.56 21.41
CA PHE A 329 -1.09 5.98 20.05
C PHE A 329 -0.85 7.49 19.86
N ARG A 330 -1.02 8.32 20.90
CA ARG A 330 -0.89 9.78 20.77
C ARG A 330 0.50 10.23 20.33
N PHE A 331 1.57 9.60 20.80
CA PHE A 331 2.92 9.94 20.35
C PHE A 331 3.12 9.76 18.84
N LEU A 332 2.32 8.88 18.20
CA LEU A 332 2.33 8.66 16.77
C LEU A 332 1.26 9.48 16.03
N MET A 333 0.05 9.58 16.57
CA MET A 333 -1.15 10.04 15.84
C MET A 333 -1.69 11.39 16.33
N ASN A 334 -1.17 11.92 17.45
CA ASN A 334 -1.46 13.26 17.99
C ASN A 334 -0.20 14.14 18.06
N ASN A 335 0.86 13.74 17.34
CA ASN A 335 2.10 14.48 17.19
C ASN A 335 1.98 15.56 16.10
N TYR A 336 3.06 16.30 15.83
CA TYR A 336 3.13 17.24 14.72
C TYR A 336 2.78 16.58 13.39
N TYR A 337 2.09 17.32 12.52
CA TYR A 337 1.62 16.81 11.24
C TYR A 337 2.76 16.34 10.32
N ASP A 338 3.91 17.04 10.35
CA ASP A 338 5.10 16.77 9.56
C ASP A 338 5.95 15.61 10.09
N MET A 339 5.76 15.14 11.33
CA MET A 339 6.48 13.98 11.89
C MET A 339 6.35 12.73 11.01
N THR A 340 5.25 12.61 10.26
CA THR A 340 5.00 11.48 9.33
C THR A 340 5.23 11.84 7.86
N ARG A 341 5.92 12.94 7.56
CA ARG A 341 6.13 13.43 6.18
C ARG A 341 7.54 13.99 5.94
N ASN A 342 8.16 14.54 6.97
CA ASN A 342 9.51 15.07 6.94
C ASN A 342 10.47 14.13 7.68
N ASN A 343 11.62 13.83 7.08
CA ASN A 343 12.58 12.86 7.63
C ASN A 343 13.26 13.37 8.91
N ASP A 344 13.58 14.66 8.99
CA ASP A 344 14.26 15.24 10.15
C ASP A 344 13.29 15.36 11.34
N ALA A 345 12.05 15.77 11.08
CA ALA A 345 10.97 15.72 12.07
C ALA A 345 10.75 14.30 12.61
N ASN A 346 10.71 13.30 11.72
CA ASN A 346 10.61 11.89 12.11
C ASN A 346 11.80 11.41 12.93
N LEU A 347 13.01 11.90 12.62
CA LEU A 347 14.23 11.58 13.36
C LEU A 347 14.19 12.17 14.77
N ARG A 348 13.66 13.39 14.97
CA ARG A 348 13.47 13.98 16.30
C ARG A 348 12.56 13.11 17.18
N ALA A 349 11.43 12.65 16.63
CA ALA A 349 10.54 11.75 17.35
C ALA A 349 11.19 10.39 17.68
N TYR A 350 11.96 9.82 16.74
CA TYR A 350 12.72 8.58 16.98
C TYR A 350 13.76 8.74 18.09
N ASN A 351 14.55 9.82 18.06
CA ASN A 351 15.58 10.05 19.06
C ASN A 351 14.97 10.19 20.44
N PHE A 352 13.88 10.96 20.58
CA PHE A 352 13.15 11.06 21.83
C PHE A 352 12.72 9.68 22.35
N TRP A 353 12.03 8.89 21.51
CA TRP A 353 11.62 7.51 21.86
C TRP A 353 12.82 6.65 22.29
N ARG A 354 13.90 6.65 21.50
CA ARG A 354 15.10 5.85 21.74
C ARG A 354 15.71 6.19 23.09
N ASP A 355 15.87 7.47 23.37
CA ASP A 355 16.51 7.96 24.60
C ASP A 355 15.67 7.54 25.82
N ARG A 356 14.33 7.65 25.74
CA ARG A 356 13.44 7.19 26.83
C ARG A 356 13.51 5.68 27.05
N VAL A 357 13.68 4.87 26.00
CA VAL A 357 13.85 3.41 26.15
C VAL A 357 15.21 3.07 26.75
N ARG A 358 16.29 3.74 26.30
CA ARG A 358 17.65 3.50 26.80
C ARG A 358 17.84 3.93 28.24
N GLU A 359 17.02 4.86 28.76
CA GLU A 359 16.97 5.16 30.19
C GLU A 359 16.49 3.97 31.04
N ARG A 360 15.65 3.09 30.47
CA ARG A 360 15.05 1.93 31.17
C ARG A 360 15.93 0.68 31.08
N VAL A 361 16.56 0.43 29.94
CA VAL A 361 17.38 -0.77 29.71
C VAL A 361 18.83 -0.53 30.11
N LYS A 362 19.30 -1.21 31.16
CA LYS A 362 20.62 -0.97 31.78
C LYS A 362 21.78 -1.68 31.07
N ASP A 363 21.54 -2.84 30.49
CA ASP A 363 22.53 -3.59 29.71
C ASP A 363 22.75 -2.90 28.34
N PRO A 364 23.97 -2.42 28.01
CA PRO A 364 24.23 -1.71 26.75
C PRO A 364 23.98 -2.55 25.49
N ARG A 365 24.21 -3.86 25.53
CA ARG A 365 23.95 -4.77 24.40
C ARG A 365 22.45 -4.91 24.19
N LYS A 366 21.69 -5.14 25.26
CA LYS A 366 20.22 -5.24 25.16
C LYS A 366 19.62 -3.89 24.73
N ALA A 367 20.15 -2.78 25.23
CA ALA A 367 19.73 -1.44 24.84
C ALA A 367 19.96 -1.17 23.34
N GLU A 368 21.09 -1.58 22.78
CA GLU A 368 21.35 -1.44 21.34
C GLU A 368 20.47 -2.34 20.47
N LEU A 369 20.11 -3.54 20.95
CA LEU A 369 19.18 -4.42 20.23
C LEU A 369 17.72 -3.91 20.30
N LEU A 370 17.27 -3.41 21.45
CA LEU A 370 15.88 -2.98 21.67
C LEU A 370 15.62 -1.54 21.19
N ALA A 371 16.58 -0.64 21.37
CA ALA A 371 16.52 0.77 20.95
C ALA A 371 17.85 1.21 20.29
N PRO A 372 18.08 0.79 19.04
CA PRO A 372 19.34 1.01 18.35
C PRO A 372 19.68 2.49 18.18
N THR A 373 20.96 2.81 18.17
CA THR A 373 21.43 4.19 17.95
C THR A 373 21.02 4.68 16.57
N GLU A 374 21.21 3.82 15.56
CA GLU A 374 20.73 4.04 14.19
C GLU A 374 19.30 3.54 14.01
N ARG A 375 18.42 4.42 13.50
CA ARG A 375 17.01 4.09 13.32
C ARG A 375 16.80 2.91 12.37
N PRO A 376 16.18 1.79 12.81
CA PRO A 376 16.01 0.59 11.97
C PRO A 376 15.01 0.78 10.83
N HIS A 377 14.07 1.71 10.98
CA HIS A 377 13.13 2.16 9.95
C HIS A 377 12.44 3.46 10.40
N LEU A 378 11.82 4.21 9.48
CA LEU A 378 11.06 5.42 9.82
C LEU A 378 10.09 5.17 10.99
N PHE A 379 10.06 6.09 11.96
CA PHE A 379 9.15 6.03 13.10
C PHE A 379 7.71 6.09 12.57
N GLY A 380 6.86 5.18 13.03
CA GLY A 380 5.51 5.02 12.48
C GLY A 380 5.39 4.30 11.13
N GLY A 381 6.51 3.84 10.54
CA GLY A 381 6.49 3.05 9.31
C GLY A 381 5.98 1.61 9.50
N LYS A 382 6.06 1.10 10.73
CA LYS A 382 5.36 -0.11 11.19
C LYS A 382 4.36 0.27 12.29
N ARG A 383 3.36 -0.58 12.54
CA ARG A 383 2.46 -0.41 13.70
C ARG A 383 3.31 -0.46 14.97
N LEU A 384 3.37 0.64 15.71
CA LEU A 384 3.95 0.61 17.05
C LEU A 384 3.06 -0.21 17.98
N SER A 385 3.66 -0.78 19.00
CA SER A 385 2.94 -1.52 20.05
C SER A 385 2.87 -0.68 21.32
N LEU A 386 1.88 -0.97 22.16
CA LEU A 386 1.78 -0.36 23.48
C LEU A 386 2.35 -1.33 24.51
N GLU A 387 3.20 -0.80 25.40
CA GLU A 387 3.85 -1.57 26.46
C GLU A 387 3.65 -0.92 27.84
N GLN A 388 3.83 -1.69 28.90
CA GLN A 388 3.74 -1.23 30.28
C GLN A 388 5.10 -1.32 30.96
N ASP A 389 5.69 -2.51 30.96
CA ASP A 389 6.95 -2.86 31.63
C ASP A 389 7.86 -3.73 30.74
N PHE A 390 7.59 -3.77 29.43
CA PHE A 390 8.29 -4.63 28.47
C PHE A 390 9.80 -4.44 28.51
N TYR A 391 10.26 -3.20 28.44
CA TYR A 391 11.69 -2.91 28.44
C TYR A 391 12.34 -3.18 29.80
N ASP A 392 11.61 -3.00 30.90
CA ASP A 392 12.15 -3.18 32.26
C ASP A 392 12.46 -4.65 32.54
N HIS A 393 11.68 -5.58 31.96
CA HIS A 393 11.92 -7.01 32.10
C HIS A 393 13.28 -7.46 31.57
N PHE A 394 13.88 -6.77 30.59
CA PHE A 394 15.20 -7.11 30.06
C PHE A 394 16.35 -6.77 31.01
N ASN A 395 16.11 -6.06 32.10
CA ASN A 395 17.10 -5.84 33.15
C ASN A 395 17.32 -7.08 34.03
N ARG A 396 16.45 -8.09 33.93
CA ARG A 396 16.61 -9.36 34.63
C ARG A 396 17.66 -10.22 33.93
N GLU A 397 18.47 -10.92 34.72
CA GLU A 397 19.50 -11.83 34.19
C GLU A 397 18.88 -12.99 33.40
N ASN A 398 17.69 -13.44 33.79
CA ASN A 398 17.02 -14.57 33.17
C ASN A 398 16.11 -14.22 31.97
N VAL A 399 16.13 -12.97 31.51
CA VAL A 399 15.38 -12.50 30.34
C VAL A 399 16.35 -11.92 29.31
N ASP A 400 16.33 -12.44 28.09
CA ASP A 400 17.26 -12.04 27.05
C ASP A 400 16.60 -11.75 25.70
N VAL A 401 17.24 -10.88 24.91
CA VAL A 401 16.89 -10.58 23.52
C VAL A 401 17.97 -11.15 22.60
N ILE A 402 17.53 -11.96 21.64
CA ILE A 402 18.38 -12.69 20.68
C ILE A 402 18.23 -12.05 19.31
N ASP A 403 19.34 -11.59 18.71
CA ASP A 403 19.33 -11.00 17.37
C ASP A 403 19.27 -12.09 16.30
N VAL A 404 18.16 -12.13 15.55
CA VAL A 404 17.98 -13.02 14.39
C VAL A 404 18.07 -12.30 13.05
N ARG A 405 18.42 -11.01 13.05
CA ARG A 405 18.72 -10.26 11.83
C ARG A 405 20.14 -10.56 11.35
N THR A 406 21.09 -10.59 12.27
CA THR A 406 22.51 -10.86 11.97
C THR A 406 22.86 -12.34 12.08
N ASN A 407 22.16 -13.08 12.96
CA ASN A 407 22.33 -14.52 13.14
C ASN A 407 20.97 -15.24 13.04
N PRO A 408 20.46 -15.52 11.83
CA PRO A 408 19.11 -16.06 11.65
C PRO A 408 18.95 -17.47 12.23
N VAL A 409 17.72 -17.82 12.57
CA VAL A 409 17.34 -19.20 12.90
C VAL A 409 17.40 -20.05 11.63
N VAL A 410 18.12 -21.17 11.68
CA VAL A 410 18.29 -22.07 10.53
C VAL A 410 17.55 -23.39 10.69
N LYS A 411 17.42 -23.89 11.94
CA LYS A 411 16.85 -25.21 12.19
C LYS A 411 16.23 -25.32 13.58
N PHE A 412 15.10 -26.02 13.65
CA PHE A 412 14.53 -26.56 14.88
C PHE A 412 15.04 -27.98 15.09
N VAL A 413 15.28 -28.32 16.36
CA VAL A 413 15.63 -29.67 16.81
C VAL A 413 14.65 -30.10 17.89
N SER A 414 14.72 -31.37 18.31
CA SER A 414 13.73 -31.96 19.21
C SER A 414 13.51 -31.20 20.52
N ASP A 415 14.52 -30.49 21.03
CA ASP A 415 14.44 -29.75 22.30
C ASP A 415 14.93 -28.30 22.20
N GLY A 416 14.94 -27.69 21.01
CA GLY A 416 15.41 -26.32 20.87
C GLY A 416 15.50 -25.76 19.45
N ILE A 417 16.20 -24.62 19.35
CA ILE A 417 16.44 -23.87 18.11
C ILE A 417 17.95 -23.70 17.89
N ILE A 418 18.40 -23.77 16.65
CA ILE A 418 19.79 -23.52 16.22
C ILE A 418 19.84 -22.28 15.32
N GLN A 419 20.75 -21.36 15.62
CA GLN A 419 21.08 -20.20 14.77
C GLN A 419 22.18 -20.54 13.75
N GLN A 420 22.36 -19.67 12.75
CA GLN A 420 23.27 -19.90 11.62
C GLN A 420 24.73 -20.13 12.04
N ASP A 421 25.20 -19.49 13.11
CA ASP A 421 26.55 -19.67 13.66
C ASP A 421 26.73 -20.98 14.47
N GLY A 422 25.68 -21.79 14.60
CA GLY A 422 25.67 -23.02 15.40
C GLY A 422 25.25 -22.81 16.85
N THR A 423 24.91 -21.58 17.28
CA THR A 423 24.40 -21.31 18.62
C THR A 423 23.11 -22.09 18.86
N TYR A 424 23.12 -22.92 19.90
CA TYR A 424 22.00 -23.78 20.29
C TYR A 424 21.25 -23.22 21.50
N HIS A 425 19.93 -23.12 21.37
CA HIS A 425 19.02 -22.69 22.43
C HIS A 425 18.10 -23.84 22.82
N LYS A 426 18.37 -24.49 23.94
CA LYS A 426 17.46 -25.46 24.56
C LYS A 426 16.21 -24.78 25.10
N LEU A 427 15.03 -25.29 24.74
CA LEU A 427 13.74 -24.67 25.01
C LEU A 427 12.67 -25.73 25.35
N ASP A 428 11.76 -25.38 26.25
CA ASP A 428 10.62 -26.20 26.66
C ASP A 428 9.30 -25.67 26.07
N VAL A 429 9.20 -24.35 25.91
CA VAL A 429 7.99 -23.66 25.43
C VAL A 429 8.36 -22.62 24.36
N ILE A 430 7.64 -22.58 23.25
CA ILE A 430 7.86 -21.64 22.16
C ILE A 430 6.53 -20.97 21.76
N ALA A 431 6.49 -19.64 21.90
CA ALA A 431 5.41 -18.80 21.38
C ALA A 431 5.80 -18.24 20.01
N LEU A 432 5.11 -18.66 18.94
CA LEU A 432 5.27 -18.09 17.61
C LEU A 432 4.40 -16.83 17.50
N ALA A 433 5.04 -15.66 17.59
CA ALA A 433 4.46 -14.35 17.34
C ALA A 433 4.86 -13.81 15.94
N THR A 434 4.84 -14.70 14.95
CA THR A 434 5.32 -14.49 13.57
C THR A 434 4.31 -13.82 12.65
N GLY A 435 3.10 -13.53 13.15
CA GLY A 435 2.11 -12.72 12.47
C GLY A 435 1.28 -13.51 11.46
N PHE A 436 0.87 -12.82 10.38
CA PHE A 436 -0.16 -13.31 9.47
C PHE A 436 0.18 -12.94 8.03
N ASP A 437 -0.35 -13.71 7.08
CA ASP A 437 -0.59 -13.22 5.73
C ASP A 437 -1.74 -12.20 5.79
N ALA A 438 -1.35 -10.96 6.09
CA ALA A 438 -2.29 -9.94 6.50
C ALA A 438 -3.15 -9.42 5.33
N ILE A 439 -4.40 -9.06 5.66
CA ILE A 439 -5.40 -8.40 4.80
C ILE A 439 -5.93 -9.29 3.68
N THR A 440 -5.06 -9.77 2.79
CA THR A 440 -5.46 -10.59 1.64
C THR A 440 -5.47 -12.09 1.92
N GLY A 441 -4.71 -12.56 2.91
CA GLY A 441 -4.55 -13.99 3.17
C GLY A 441 -5.85 -14.70 3.52
N GLY A 442 -6.72 -14.09 4.33
CA GLY A 442 -8.04 -14.66 4.67
C GLY A 442 -8.98 -14.80 3.47
N LEU A 443 -8.97 -13.80 2.57
CA LEU A 443 -9.76 -13.83 1.35
C LEU A 443 -9.24 -14.88 0.36
N LYS A 444 -7.91 -15.00 0.24
CA LYS A 444 -7.25 -15.97 -0.64
C LYS A 444 -7.31 -17.41 -0.11
N ASP A 445 -7.63 -17.62 1.16
CA ASP A 445 -7.81 -18.96 1.75
C ASP A 445 -9.17 -19.59 1.36
N ILE A 446 -10.13 -18.76 0.95
CA ILE A 446 -11.44 -19.21 0.47
C ILE A 446 -11.37 -19.35 -1.05
N LYS A 447 -11.87 -20.48 -1.58
CA LYS A 447 -12.02 -20.66 -3.04
C LYS A 447 -13.20 -19.82 -3.54
N ILE A 448 -12.95 -18.56 -3.90
CA ILE A 448 -13.97 -17.62 -4.38
C ILE A 448 -13.95 -17.55 -5.91
N THR A 449 -15.00 -18.04 -6.55
CA THR A 449 -15.15 -18.14 -7.99
C THR A 449 -16.19 -17.12 -8.48
N GLY A 450 -15.75 -16.11 -9.23
CA GLY A 450 -16.60 -15.04 -9.78
C GLY A 450 -17.14 -15.36 -11.17
N VAL A 451 -17.45 -14.31 -11.93
CA VAL A 451 -17.90 -14.41 -13.33
C VAL A 451 -16.86 -15.16 -14.18
N ASN A 452 -17.32 -15.83 -15.24
CA ASN A 452 -16.46 -16.65 -16.12
C ASN A 452 -15.61 -17.69 -15.38
N LYS A 453 -16.06 -18.11 -14.19
CA LYS A 453 -15.38 -19.06 -13.30
C LYS A 453 -13.95 -18.61 -12.89
N GLN A 454 -13.69 -17.32 -12.87
CA GLN A 454 -12.39 -16.78 -12.45
C GLN A 454 -12.21 -16.88 -10.93
N LEU A 455 -11.09 -17.47 -10.50
CA LEU A 455 -10.73 -17.59 -9.08
C LEU A 455 -10.10 -16.29 -8.56
N LEU A 456 -10.49 -15.84 -7.36
CA LEU A 456 -9.99 -14.59 -6.76
C LEU A 456 -8.48 -14.62 -6.52
N SER A 457 -7.94 -15.77 -6.09
CA SER A 457 -6.50 -15.94 -5.89
C SER A 457 -5.71 -15.72 -7.17
N ASP A 458 -6.25 -16.14 -8.31
CA ASP A 458 -5.61 -16.02 -9.62
C ASP A 458 -5.69 -14.57 -10.10
N LYS A 459 -6.86 -13.91 -9.95
CA LYS A 459 -7.00 -12.48 -10.23
C LYS A 459 -6.00 -11.65 -9.42
N TRP A 460 -5.77 -12.02 -8.17
CA TRP A 460 -4.89 -11.29 -7.25
C TRP A 460 -3.47 -11.87 -7.16
N ALA A 461 -3.04 -12.73 -8.09
CA ALA A 461 -1.72 -13.37 -8.05
C ALA A 461 -0.58 -12.34 -8.14
N GLU A 462 -0.72 -11.35 -9.03
CA GLU A 462 0.29 -10.30 -9.28
C GLU A 462 0.00 -8.99 -8.55
N GLY A 463 -1.03 -8.95 -7.70
CA GLY A 463 -1.40 -7.78 -6.92
C GLY A 463 -2.90 -7.68 -6.69
N THR A 464 -3.26 -6.86 -5.72
CA THR A 464 -4.61 -6.72 -5.21
C THR A 464 -5.32 -5.58 -5.92
N TRP A 465 -6.57 -5.82 -6.29
CA TRP A 465 -7.40 -4.88 -7.03
C TRP A 465 -8.76 -4.83 -6.37
N THR A 466 -9.13 -3.67 -5.84
CA THR A 466 -10.44 -3.45 -5.25
C THR A 466 -11.00 -2.12 -5.72
N TYR A 467 -12.31 -1.96 -5.61
CA TYR A 467 -12.96 -0.66 -5.67
C TYR A 467 -13.52 -0.31 -4.29
N LEU A 468 -13.19 0.89 -3.84
CA LEU A 468 -13.54 1.43 -2.52
C LEU A 468 -13.02 0.62 -1.33
N GLY A 469 -12.16 -0.38 -1.55
CA GLY A 469 -11.77 -1.31 -0.48
C GLY A 469 -12.91 -2.18 0.05
N LEU A 470 -14.00 -2.31 -0.71
CA LEU A 470 -15.22 -3.03 -0.34
C LEU A 470 -15.65 -4.08 -1.36
N THR A 471 -15.25 -3.93 -2.61
CA THR A 471 -15.69 -4.75 -3.74
C THR A 471 -14.54 -5.04 -4.70
N THR A 472 -14.72 -6.00 -5.60
CA THR A 472 -13.75 -6.29 -6.65
C THR A 472 -14.45 -6.72 -7.95
N SER A 473 -13.98 -6.23 -9.09
CA SER A 473 -14.60 -6.40 -10.41
C SER A 473 -14.66 -7.86 -10.83
N GLY A 474 -15.80 -8.30 -11.36
CA GLY A 474 -16.04 -9.69 -11.74
C GLY A 474 -16.50 -10.56 -10.57
N TYR A 475 -16.81 -9.96 -9.41
CA TYR A 475 -17.36 -10.65 -8.25
C TYR A 475 -18.61 -9.89 -7.79
N PRO A 476 -19.72 -10.03 -8.52
CA PRO A 476 -20.93 -9.25 -8.27
C PRO A 476 -21.55 -9.59 -6.93
N ASN A 477 -22.14 -8.61 -6.25
CA ASN A 477 -22.79 -8.77 -4.94
C ASN A 477 -21.89 -9.36 -3.84
N PHE A 478 -20.58 -9.45 -4.07
CA PHE A 478 -19.60 -9.87 -3.10
C PHE A 478 -18.93 -8.64 -2.50
N PHE A 479 -19.01 -8.53 -1.18
CA PHE A 479 -18.42 -7.46 -0.41
C PHE A 479 -17.36 -8.01 0.53
N PHE A 480 -16.50 -7.14 1.03
CA PHE A 480 -15.63 -7.45 2.17
C PHE A 480 -15.49 -6.22 3.05
N THR A 481 -15.37 -6.45 4.35
CA THR A 481 -15.18 -5.38 5.35
C THR A 481 -13.79 -5.47 5.94
N TYR A 482 -13.23 -4.32 6.32
CA TYR A 482 -11.87 -4.21 6.85
C TYR A 482 -10.83 -4.89 5.92
N GLY A 483 -11.09 -4.82 4.61
CA GLY A 483 -10.37 -5.55 3.57
C GLY A 483 -9.24 -4.75 2.92
N PRO A 484 -8.67 -5.25 1.81
CA PRO A 484 -7.58 -4.57 1.12
C PRO A 484 -8.01 -3.26 0.50
N GLN A 485 -7.11 -2.27 0.58
CA GLN A 485 -7.25 -0.91 0.04
C GLN A 485 -8.41 -0.11 0.67
N ALA A 486 -8.91 -0.53 1.83
CA ALA A 486 -9.72 0.27 2.75
C ALA A 486 -8.82 0.87 3.86
N PRO A 487 -9.32 1.78 4.72
CA PRO A 487 -8.53 2.33 5.82
C PRO A 487 -7.94 1.24 6.73
N THR A 488 -8.73 0.20 7.03
CA THR A 488 -8.29 -1.07 7.62
C THR A 488 -7.23 -0.87 8.71
N ALA A 489 -5.98 -1.24 8.47
CA ALA A 489 -4.93 -1.21 9.49
C ALA A 489 -4.53 0.20 9.94
N PHE A 490 -4.95 1.22 9.20
CA PHE A 490 -4.69 2.63 9.47
C PHE A 490 -5.85 3.29 10.21
N SER A 491 -6.86 2.54 10.64
CA SER A 491 -7.98 3.05 11.42
C SER A 491 -8.32 2.16 12.61
N ASN A 492 -9.03 2.73 13.58
CA ASN A 492 -9.69 1.98 14.63
C ASN A 492 -10.74 1.04 14.02
N GLY A 493 -10.68 -0.24 14.39
CA GLY A 493 -11.50 -1.32 13.82
C GLY A 493 -13.00 -1.00 13.83
N PRO A 494 -13.62 -0.83 15.02
CA PRO A 494 -15.04 -0.50 15.14
C PRO A 494 -15.45 0.76 14.36
N SER A 495 -14.64 1.82 14.36
CA SER A 495 -14.97 3.05 13.60
C SER A 495 -15.05 2.79 12.09
N CYS A 496 -14.14 1.97 11.56
CA CYS A 496 -14.09 1.66 10.13
C CYS A 496 -15.21 0.72 9.71
N ILE A 497 -15.45 -0.35 10.48
CA ILE A 497 -16.41 -1.40 10.10
C ILE A 497 -17.86 -0.92 10.15
N GLU A 498 -18.19 0.05 11.00
CA GLU A 498 -19.56 0.60 11.06
C GLU A 498 -19.87 1.41 9.78
N ILE A 499 -18.96 2.29 9.37
CA ILE A 499 -19.08 3.06 8.13
C ILE A 499 -19.21 2.13 6.91
N GLN A 500 -18.39 1.09 6.86
CA GLN A 500 -18.44 0.11 5.78
C GLN A 500 -19.72 -0.72 5.81
N GLY A 501 -20.16 -1.14 6.99
CA GLY A 501 -21.36 -1.94 7.16
C GLY A 501 -22.63 -1.16 6.84
N ASP A 502 -22.70 0.12 7.23
CA ASP A 502 -23.81 1.01 6.87
C ASP A 502 -23.91 1.15 5.35
N TRP A 503 -22.79 1.45 4.68
CA TRP A 503 -22.76 1.56 3.22
C TRP A 503 -23.23 0.27 2.54
N ILE A 504 -22.74 -0.91 2.95
CA ILE A 504 -23.15 -2.20 2.37
C ILE A 504 -24.66 -2.41 2.51
N VAL A 505 -25.22 -2.13 3.69
CA VAL A 505 -26.66 -2.34 3.94
C VAL A 505 -27.51 -1.32 3.20
N ASP A 506 -27.02 -0.10 2.99
CA ASP A 506 -27.66 0.89 2.13
C ASP A 506 -27.63 0.45 0.66
N VAL A 507 -26.54 -0.14 0.17
CA VAL A 507 -26.49 -0.75 -1.17
C VAL A 507 -27.56 -1.82 -1.34
N LEU A 508 -27.69 -2.73 -0.36
CA LEU A 508 -28.73 -3.77 -0.41
C LEU A 508 -30.15 -3.18 -0.40
N SER A 509 -30.34 -2.08 0.31
CA SER A 509 -31.62 -1.36 0.38
C SER A 509 -31.97 -0.76 -0.98
N ASP A 510 -31.01 -0.09 -1.62
CA ASP A 510 -31.21 0.49 -2.94
C ASP A 510 -31.42 -0.59 -4.00
N MET A 511 -30.67 -1.70 -3.94
CA MET A 511 -30.88 -2.84 -4.83
C MET A 511 -32.30 -3.40 -4.69
N ARG A 512 -32.82 -3.51 -3.46
CA ARG A 512 -34.20 -3.96 -3.21
C ARG A 512 -35.23 -2.96 -3.72
N GLU A 513 -35.02 -1.67 -3.50
CA GLU A 513 -35.93 -0.59 -3.94
C GLU A 513 -36.00 -0.48 -5.46
N HIS A 514 -34.86 -0.52 -6.14
CA HIS A 514 -34.77 -0.39 -7.60
C HIS A 514 -34.94 -1.73 -8.34
N GLY A 515 -35.09 -2.85 -7.61
CA GLY A 515 -35.21 -4.18 -8.19
C GLY A 515 -33.93 -4.67 -8.89
N TRP A 516 -32.76 -4.18 -8.49
CA TRP A 516 -31.47 -4.65 -8.99
C TRP A 516 -31.13 -6.02 -8.41
N LYS A 517 -30.64 -6.90 -9.29
CA LYS A 517 -30.17 -8.24 -8.93
C LYS A 517 -28.66 -8.33 -8.85
N LYS A 518 -27.95 -7.41 -9.50
CA LYS A 518 -26.50 -7.43 -9.64
C LYS A 518 -25.93 -6.03 -9.45
N ILE A 519 -24.87 -5.93 -8.65
CA ILE A 519 -23.94 -4.81 -8.60
C ILE A 519 -22.51 -5.34 -8.70
N ASP A 520 -21.73 -4.84 -9.65
CA ASP A 520 -20.34 -5.27 -9.87
C ASP A 520 -19.43 -4.06 -10.13
N ALA A 521 -18.22 -4.07 -9.58
CA ALA A 521 -17.28 -2.97 -9.80
C ALA A 521 -16.74 -3.02 -11.24
N LYS A 522 -16.55 -1.86 -11.85
CA LYS A 522 -15.90 -1.75 -13.17
C LYS A 522 -14.39 -1.82 -13.01
N ARG A 523 -13.68 -2.55 -13.88
CA ARG A 523 -12.20 -2.61 -13.85
C ARG A 523 -11.49 -1.25 -13.87
N PRO A 524 -11.93 -0.25 -14.67
CA PRO A 524 -11.35 1.09 -14.60
C PRO A 524 -11.44 1.74 -13.21
N ALA A 525 -12.53 1.48 -12.47
CA ALA A 525 -12.72 2.01 -11.13
C ALA A 525 -11.76 1.34 -10.12
N GLU A 526 -11.50 0.03 -10.25
CA GLU A 526 -10.47 -0.64 -9.43
C GLU A 526 -9.07 -0.06 -9.68
N LYS A 527 -8.73 0.20 -10.95
CA LYS A 527 -7.44 0.78 -11.29
C LYS A 527 -7.31 2.19 -10.70
N ALA A 528 -8.31 3.04 -10.90
CA ALA A 528 -8.30 4.40 -10.36
C ALA A 528 -8.21 4.41 -8.82
N TRP A 529 -8.91 3.49 -8.15
CA TRP A 529 -8.83 3.33 -6.70
C TRP A 529 -7.45 2.89 -6.24
N LYS A 530 -6.84 1.90 -6.91
CA LYS A 530 -5.47 1.45 -6.60
C LYS A 530 -4.45 2.58 -6.80
N ASP A 531 -4.56 3.34 -7.88
CA ASP A 531 -3.69 4.48 -8.15
C ASP A 531 -3.80 5.54 -7.03
N LEU A 532 -5.02 5.86 -6.59
CA LEU A 532 -5.29 6.77 -5.47
C LEU A 532 -4.70 6.27 -4.14
N VAL A 533 -4.86 4.97 -3.84
CA VAL A 533 -4.31 4.34 -2.64
C VAL A 533 -2.79 4.45 -2.63
N ASN A 534 -2.15 4.20 -3.78
CA ASN A 534 -0.70 4.34 -3.93
C ASN A 534 -0.26 5.79 -3.75
N GLU A 535 -0.97 6.76 -4.34
CA GLU A 535 -0.67 8.18 -4.21
C GLU A 535 -0.65 8.62 -2.73
N PHE A 536 -1.66 8.27 -1.95
CA PHE A 536 -1.78 8.74 -0.56
C PHE A 536 -0.71 8.20 0.38
N ILE A 537 -0.13 7.05 0.09
CA ILE A 537 0.76 6.37 1.02
C ILE A 537 2.25 6.50 0.64
N ASN A 538 2.57 6.71 -0.64
CA ASN A 538 3.94 6.72 -1.18
C ASN A 538 4.91 7.63 -0.40
N ASP A 539 4.44 8.81 0.03
CA ASP A 539 5.29 9.77 0.72
C ASP A 539 5.35 9.61 2.25
N THR A 540 4.55 8.70 2.81
CA THR A 540 4.47 8.44 4.25
C THR A 540 5.48 7.39 4.71
N PRO A 541 5.86 7.35 6.01
CA PRO A 541 6.63 6.26 6.60
C PRO A 541 6.07 4.88 6.30
N ARG A 542 4.73 4.74 6.26
CA ARG A 542 4.06 3.45 6.04
C ARG A 542 4.22 2.95 4.60
N GLY A 543 4.35 3.86 3.63
CA GLY A 543 4.65 3.50 2.25
C GLY A 543 6.12 3.19 1.99
N LYS A 544 7.03 3.79 2.79
CA LYS A 544 8.49 3.67 2.63
C LYS A 544 9.12 2.51 3.41
N VAL A 545 8.38 1.87 4.32
CA VAL A 545 8.91 0.80 5.21
C VAL A 545 8.27 -0.55 4.88
N LEU A 546 9.10 -1.57 4.66
CA LEU A 546 8.66 -2.95 4.46
C LEU A 546 8.03 -3.49 5.75
N SER A 547 6.76 -3.91 5.65
CA SER A 547 5.98 -4.40 6.79
C SER A 547 4.81 -5.27 6.33
N TRP A 548 3.96 -5.68 7.26
CA TRP A 548 2.71 -6.36 6.88
C TRP A 548 1.69 -5.43 6.23
N TYR A 549 1.85 -4.10 6.35
CA TYR A 549 0.99 -3.12 5.67
C TYR A 549 1.10 -3.19 4.14
N ASN A 550 2.24 -3.64 3.63
CA ASN A 550 2.50 -3.80 2.21
C ASN A 550 2.81 -5.24 1.79
N GLY A 551 2.50 -6.22 2.63
CA GLY A 551 2.68 -7.65 2.32
C GLY A 551 4.11 -8.16 2.40
N ALA A 552 5.11 -7.31 2.67
CA ALA A 552 6.53 -7.67 2.67
C ALA A 552 6.95 -8.64 3.79
N ASN A 553 6.06 -8.94 4.75
CA ASN A 553 6.33 -9.93 5.78
C ASN A 553 6.19 -11.38 5.31
N ILE A 554 5.56 -11.62 4.16
CA ILE A 554 5.33 -12.95 3.59
C ILE A 554 6.26 -13.15 2.39
N PRO A 555 7.20 -14.11 2.44
CA PRO A 555 8.04 -14.45 1.29
C PRO A 555 7.20 -14.78 0.05
N GLY A 556 7.58 -14.22 -1.10
CA GLY A 556 6.89 -14.44 -2.39
C GLY A 556 5.59 -13.66 -2.59
N LYS A 557 5.06 -12.97 -1.57
CA LYS A 557 3.87 -12.11 -1.71
C LYS A 557 4.24 -10.81 -2.45
N PRO A 558 3.42 -10.34 -3.42
CA PRO A 558 3.61 -9.03 -4.03
C PRO A 558 3.69 -7.91 -2.97
N ILE A 559 4.70 -7.06 -3.09
CA ILE A 559 4.87 -5.89 -2.23
C ILE A 559 4.08 -4.74 -2.85
N GLU A 560 2.98 -4.35 -2.21
CA GLU A 560 2.07 -3.32 -2.69
C GLU A 560 1.31 -2.67 -1.53
N HIS A 561 0.75 -1.48 -1.73
CA HIS A 561 0.00 -0.80 -0.68
C HIS A 561 -1.39 -1.40 -0.49
N LEU A 562 -1.64 -1.96 0.69
CA LEU A 562 -2.89 -2.68 1.01
C LEU A 562 -3.87 -1.86 1.87
N ASN A 563 -3.56 -0.60 2.20
CA ASN A 563 -4.39 0.23 3.07
C ASN A 563 -4.54 1.64 2.51
N TYR A 564 -5.74 2.19 2.60
CA TYR A 564 -6.06 3.56 2.18
C TYR A 564 -5.60 4.58 3.21
N ALA A 565 -4.71 5.50 2.80
CA ALA A 565 -4.14 6.54 3.66
C ALA A 565 -4.82 7.92 3.51
N GLY A 566 -6.10 7.96 3.11
CA GLY A 566 -6.86 9.22 3.07
C GLY A 566 -7.60 9.56 4.38
N GLY A 567 -7.60 8.65 5.35
CA GLY A 567 -8.29 8.82 6.63
C GLY A 567 -9.81 8.51 6.58
N ILE A 568 -10.41 8.30 7.75
CA ILE A 568 -11.82 7.93 7.91
C ILE A 568 -12.78 8.97 7.34
N PRO A 569 -12.66 10.29 7.62
CA PRO A 569 -13.63 11.28 7.14
C PRO A 569 -13.70 11.34 5.61
N ARG A 570 -12.53 11.34 4.95
CA ARG A 570 -12.45 11.32 3.49
C ARG A 570 -12.98 10.03 2.92
N TYR A 571 -12.60 8.88 3.50
CA TYR A 571 -13.09 7.57 3.05
C TYR A 571 -14.62 7.47 3.12
N LYS A 572 -15.20 7.87 4.26
CA LYS A 572 -16.65 7.91 4.47
C LYS A 572 -17.33 8.76 3.40
N LYS A 573 -16.87 9.99 3.21
CA LYS A 573 -17.39 10.88 2.17
C LYS A 573 -17.28 10.25 0.78
N THR A 574 -16.15 9.65 0.43
CA THR A 574 -15.95 9.04 -0.89
C THR A 574 -16.94 7.89 -1.16
N ILE A 575 -17.20 7.01 -0.20
CA ILE A 575 -18.16 5.91 -0.43
C ILE A 575 -19.61 6.44 -0.47
N GLU A 576 -19.94 7.46 0.32
CA GLU A 576 -21.24 8.13 0.29
C GLU A 576 -21.48 8.86 -1.03
N ASP A 577 -20.48 9.60 -1.54
CA ASP A 577 -20.53 10.32 -2.82
C ASP A 577 -20.76 9.34 -3.99
N VAL A 578 -20.07 8.18 -3.99
CA VAL A 578 -20.29 7.16 -5.04
C VAL A 578 -21.72 6.65 -5.04
N ARG A 579 -22.31 6.40 -3.87
CA ARG A 579 -23.71 5.98 -3.77
C ARG A 579 -24.65 7.09 -4.24
N ALA A 580 -24.43 8.33 -3.78
CA ALA A 580 -25.25 9.49 -4.15
C ALA A 580 -25.22 9.79 -5.66
N ASN A 581 -24.07 9.56 -6.30
CA ASN A 581 -23.87 9.75 -7.74
C ASN A 581 -24.28 8.52 -8.57
N GLY A 582 -25.33 7.81 -8.17
CA GLY A 582 -25.88 6.70 -8.93
C GLY A 582 -24.94 5.49 -9.08
N TYR A 583 -24.14 5.21 -8.05
CA TYR A 583 -23.17 4.11 -8.03
C TYR A 583 -22.06 4.26 -9.10
N GLU A 584 -21.47 5.45 -9.21
CA GLU A 584 -20.34 5.70 -10.10
C GLU A 584 -19.23 4.63 -9.92
N GLY A 585 -18.73 4.10 -11.03
CA GLY A 585 -17.73 3.03 -11.02
C GLY A 585 -18.29 1.62 -10.85
N PHE A 586 -19.61 1.45 -10.67
CA PHE A 586 -20.29 0.16 -10.69
C PHE A 586 -21.11 -0.05 -11.97
N GLU A 587 -21.39 -1.31 -12.26
CA GLU A 587 -22.44 -1.77 -13.16
C GLU A 587 -23.57 -2.38 -12.32
N VAL A 588 -24.78 -1.85 -12.47
CA VAL A 588 -25.99 -2.34 -11.80
C VAL A 588 -26.97 -2.88 -12.83
N SER A 589 -27.64 -4.00 -12.53
CA SER A 589 -28.64 -4.59 -13.45
C SER A 589 -29.84 -5.19 -12.72
N SER A 590 -31.02 -5.07 -13.34
CA SER A 590 -32.29 -5.69 -12.90
C SER A 590 -32.55 -7.07 -13.54
N SER A 591 -31.90 -7.37 -14.66
CA SER A 591 -31.98 -8.67 -15.35
C SER A 591 -30.88 -9.62 -14.88
N PRO A 592 -31.17 -10.94 -14.71
CA PRO A 592 -30.17 -11.96 -14.41
C PRO A 592 -29.14 -12.13 -15.53
N VAL A 593 -29.52 -11.76 -16.76
CA VAL A 593 -28.66 -11.86 -17.93
C VAL A 593 -28.60 -10.47 -18.55
N VAL A 594 -27.41 -9.88 -18.65
CA VAL A 594 -27.16 -8.92 -19.73
C VAL A 594 -27.12 -9.78 -20.98
N ARG A 595 -28.29 -10.02 -21.59
CA ARG A 595 -28.30 -10.51 -22.96
C ARG A 595 -27.68 -9.40 -23.77
N TRP A 596 -26.64 -9.70 -24.52
CA TRP A 596 -26.27 -8.91 -25.69
C TRP A 596 -27.37 -9.08 -26.75
N GLU A 597 -28.63 -8.84 -26.41
CA GLU A 597 -29.63 -8.68 -27.46
C GLU A 597 -29.30 -7.37 -28.16
N THR A 598 -28.97 -7.49 -29.45
CA THR A 598 -28.74 -6.40 -30.40
C THR A 598 -29.64 -5.22 -30.08
N CYS A 599 -29.05 -4.16 -29.53
CA CYS A 599 -29.74 -2.92 -29.27
C CYS A 599 -30.26 -2.40 -30.62
N SER A 600 -31.59 -2.30 -30.76
CA SER A 600 -32.19 -1.68 -31.93
C SER A 600 -31.93 -0.18 -31.88
N LEU A 601 -31.70 0.42 -33.05
CA LEU A 601 -31.32 1.83 -33.26
C LEU A 601 -32.25 2.91 -32.67
N ASN A 602 -33.35 2.54 -32.00
CA ASN A 602 -34.36 3.47 -31.51
C ASN A 602 -34.22 3.88 -30.03
N ASP A 603 -33.52 3.12 -29.19
CA ASP A 603 -33.41 3.45 -27.75
C ASP A 603 -32.30 4.48 -27.43
N LEU A 604 -31.49 4.85 -28.43
CA LEU A 604 -30.42 5.86 -28.31
C LEU A 604 -30.91 7.32 -28.40
N LYS A 605 -32.22 7.57 -28.52
CA LYS A 605 -32.77 8.93 -28.73
C LYS A 605 -33.45 9.56 -27.51
N MET A 606 -33.52 8.89 -26.36
CA MET A 606 -34.26 9.39 -25.20
C MET A 606 -33.39 9.77 -23.98
N ALA A 607 -32.06 9.75 -24.10
CA ALA A 607 -31.13 10.06 -23.02
C ALA A 607 -30.40 11.42 -23.18
N GLU A 608 -30.86 12.31 -24.07
CA GLU A 608 -30.26 13.64 -24.28
C GLU A 608 -31.02 14.81 -23.61
N GLU A 609 -32.04 14.55 -22.78
CA GLU A 609 -32.87 15.62 -22.20
C GLU A 609 -32.93 15.64 -20.67
N PHE A 610 -31.83 15.44 -19.94
CA PHE A 610 -31.78 15.82 -18.51
C PHE A 610 -30.33 16.09 -18.08
N ASP A 611 -29.84 17.32 -18.32
CA ASP A 611 -28.84 18.01 -17.50
C ASP A 611 -28.58 19.42 -18.06
N ASP A 612 -29.54 20.34 -17.89
CA ASP A 612 -29.39 21.75 -18.30
C ASP A 612 -29.83 22.76 -17.22
N VAL A 613 -29.97 22.34 -15.96
CA VAL A 613 -30.53 23.21 -14.91
C VAL A 613 -29.55 23.57 -13.78
N GLU A 614 -28.44 22.86 -13.60
CA GLU A 614 -27.45 23.20 -12.56
C GLU A 614 -26.22 24.00 -13.04
N PHE A 615 -26.05 24.17 -14.35
CA PHE A 615 -24.94 24.97 -14.92
C PHE A 615 -25.26 26.47 -14.99
N LEU A 616 -26.54 26.85 -15.06
CA LEU A 616 -26.98 28.25 -15.22
C LEU A 616 -27.03 29.06 -13.92
N ALA A 617 -26.95 28.42 -12.75
CA ALA A 617 -26.94 29.11 -11.45
C ALA A 617 -25.54 29.63 -11.07
N ALA A 618 -24.46 28.91 -11.43
CA ALA A 618 -23.08 29.25 -11.07
C ALA A 618 -22.45 30.33 -11.98
N GLU A 619 -22.98 30.56 -13.19
CA GLU A 619 -22.49 31.60 -14.09
C GLU A 619 -23.02 33.01 -13.74
N SER A 620 -24.12 33.08 -12.98
CA SER A 620 -24.75 34.35 -12.56
C SER A 620 -23.99 35.09 -11.45
N ALA A 621 -23.18 34.38 -10.66
CA ALA A 621 -22.44 34.96 -9.53
C ALA A 621 -21.06 35.54 -9.92
N PHE A 622 -20.56 35.27 -11.13
CA PHE A 622 -19.22 35.70 -11.57
C PHE A 622 -19.21 36.96 -12.45
N ARG A 623 -20.39 37.48 -12.84
CA ARG A 623 -20.53 38.67 -13.70
C ARG A 623 -20.82 39.99 -12.96
N GLN A 624 -20.78 40.00 -11.62
CA GLN A 624 -21.01 41.20 -10.80
C GLN A 624 -19.75 41.94 -10.32
N ALA A 625 -18.55 41.57 -10.78
CA ALA A 625 -17.29 42.20 -10.36
C ALA A 625 -16.53 42.84 -11.55
N SER A 626 -17.12 43.84 -12.20
CA SER A 626 -16.39 44.87 -12.97
C SER A 626 -17.34 46.00 -13.44
N GLY A 627 -17.52 47.04 -12.61
CA GLY A 627 -17.91 48.40 -13.08
C GLY A 627 -16.66 49.11 -13.63
N GLU A 628 -16.69 50.14 -14.49
CA GLU A 628 -17.56 51.30 -14.76
C GLU A 628 -17.01 52.01 -16.06
N PRO A 629 -17.48 53.18 -16.57
CA PRO A 629 -18.83 53.75 -16.65
C PRO A 629 -19.21 54.37 -18.04
N HIS A 630 -20.53 54.56 -18.21
CA HIS A 630 -21.30 55.61 -18.92
C HIS A 630 -21.01 56.07 -20.38
N ALA A 631 -22.03 55.97 -21.26
CA ALA A 631 -22.99 57.06 -21.49
C ALA A 631 -24.10 56.77 -22.54
N ARG A 632 -25.35 57.11 -22.15
CA ARG A 632 -26.52 57.62 -22.92
C ARG A 632 -27.41 56.70 -23.80
N ASN A 633 -28.56 56.39 -23.20
CA ASN A 633 -29.94 56.15 -23.72
C ASN A 633 -30.40 57.09 -24.86
N PRO A 634 -31.54 56.84 -25.59
CA PRO A 634 -32.76 56.20 -25.07
C PRO A 634 -33.64 55.32 -26.01
N ALA A 635 -34.54 54.58 -25.34
CA ALA A 635 -35.97 54.37 -25.64
C ALA A 635 -36.46 53.38 -26.73
N SER A 636 -37.15 52.35 -26.22
CA SER A 636 -38.60 52.07 -26.34
C SER A 636 -39.12 50.97 -27.30
N ASN A 637 -40.00 50.16 -26.67
CA ASN A 637 -41.16 49.42 -27.20
C ASN A 637 -40.96 48.05 -27.89
N ALA A 638 -41.32 47.01 -27.13
CA ALA A 638 -41.99 45.81 -27.63
C ALA A 638 -43.51 46.11 -27.82
N PRO A 639 -44.38 45.16 -28.24
CA PRO A 639 -44.21 43.94 -29.05
C PRO A 639 -45.20 43.88 -30.25
N SER A 640 -45.04 42.94 -31.18
CA SER A 640 -46.14 42.15 -31.82
C SER A 640 -45.67 41.43 -33.09
N THR A 641 -46.48 40.48 -33.51
CA THR A 641 -46.15 39.20 -34.13
C THR A 641 -46.22 39.16 -35.66
N SER A 642 -45.35 38.27 -36.19
CA SER A 642 -45.48 37.45 -37.40
C SER A 642 -45.62 38.13 -38.77
N THR A 643 -44.56 38.04 -39.58
CA THR A 643 -44.68 37.60 -40.99
C THR A 643 -43.32 37.16 -41.56
N SER A 644 -43.40 36.06 -42.32
CA SER A 644 -42.39 35.38 -43.12
C SER A 644 -41.29 36.24 -43.77
N THR A 645 -40.03 35.78 -43.71
CA THR A 645 -39.18 35.49 -44.89
C THR A 645 -37.77 35.01 -44.49
N SER A 646 -37.29 34.02 -45.24
CA SER A 646 -35.92 33.48 -45.35
C SER A 646 -35.18 33.08 -44.06
N THR A 647 -35.23 31.78 -43.80
CA THR A 647 -34.20 31.01 -43.09
C THR A 647 -32.81 31.27 -43.70
N VAL A 648 -31.96 32.03 -43.02
CA VAL A 648 -30.51 31.80 -43.10
C VAL A 648 -30.20 30.64 -42.15
N VAL A 649 -30.22 29.44 -42.72
CA VAL A 649 -29.67 28.24 -42.06
C VAL A 649 -28.16 28.46 -41.95
N GLN A 650 -27.66 28.72 -40.75
CA GLN A 650 -26.26 28.40 -40.49
C GLN A 650 -26.13 26.88 -40.52
N PRO A 651 -25.17 26.30 -41.26
CA PRO A 651 -25.04 24.86 -41.31
C PRO A 651 -24.71 24.34 -39.90
N LYS A 652 -25.54 23.40 -39.42
CA LYS A 652 -25.13 22.45 -38.38
C LYS A 652 -23.77 21.85 -38.80
N PRO A 653 -22.84 21.58 -37.86
CA PRO A 653 -21.64 20.81 -38.19
C PRO A 653 -22.09 19.45 -38.74
N GLN A 654 -22.02 19.31 -40.05
CA GLN A 654 -22.30 18.06 -40.73
C GLN A 654 -21.14 17.14 -40.43
N ALA A 655 -21.40 16.04 -39.72
CA ALA A 655 -20.45 14.94 -39.65
C ALA A 655 -20.08 14.58 -41.09
N LEU A 656 -18.77 14.57 -41.38
CA LEU A 656 -18.29 14.18 -42.70
C LEU A 656 -18.93 12.84 -43.06
N PRO A 657 -19.59 12.71 -44.24
CA PRO A 657 -20.07 11.42 -44.70
C PRO A 657 -18.88 10.44 -44.70
N SER A 658 -19.08 9.22 -44.22
CA SER A 658 -18.09 8.16 -44.39
C SER A 658 -17.89 7.95 -45.89
N ARG A 659 -16.87 8.59 -46.47
CA ARG A 659 -16.43 8.28 -47.82
C ARG A 659 -15.94 6.84 -47.79
N GLN A 660 -16.63 5.95 -48.50
CA GLN A 660 -16.07 4.68 -48.96
C GLN A 660 -15.00 5.03 -50.02
N GLY A 661 -13.86 5.54 -49.54
CA GLY A 661 -12.66 5.86 -50.30
C GLY A 661 -11.48 5.11 -49.72
N PRO A 662 -10.38 4.92 -50.48
CA PRO A 662 -9.28 4.05 -50.11
C PRO A 662 -8.67 4.49 -48.77
N SER A 663 -8.06 3.54 -48.06
CA SER A 663 -7.37 3.70 -46.76
C SER A 663 -6.16 4.66 -46.86
N ALA A 664 -6.43 5.93 -47.16
CA ALA A 664 -5.44 6.96 -47.37
C ALA A 664 -5.26 7.80 -46.11
N ILE A 665 -4.04 8.28 -45.88
CA ILE A 665 -3.74 9.23 -44.81
C ILE A 665 -4.16 10.62 -45.30
N LEU A 666 -5.02 11.32 -44.54
CA LEU A 666 -5.36 12.71 -44.85
C LEU A 666 -4.28 13.61 -44.25
N VAL A 667 -3.68 14.45 -45.08
CA VAL A 667 -2.56 15.31 -44.72
C VAL A 667 -3.01 16.76 -44.75
N SER A 668 -2.72 17.53 -43.70
CA SER A 668 -3.02 18.95 -43.69
C SER A 668 -2.24 19.68 -44.78
N THR A 669 -2.86 20.67 -45.42
CA THR A 669 -2.18 21.58 -46.36
C THR A 669 -0.97 22.27 -45.72
N ARG A 670 -0.93 22.40 -44.39
CA ARG A 670 0.21 22.91 -43.61
C ARG A 670 1.47 22.05 -43.68
N GLN A 671 1.32 20.75 -44.00
CA GLN A 671 2.43 19.81 -44.14
C GLN A 671 2.98 19.76 -45.57
N LYS A 672 2.58 20.68 -46.44
CA LYS A 672 3.11 20.78 -47.81
C LYS A 672 4.61 21.04 -47.78
N GLY A 673 5.37 20.14 -48.43
CA GLY A 673 6.83 20.20 -48.45
C GLY A 673 7.52 19.57 -47.24
N ASN A 674 6.78 18.96 -46.29
CA ASN A 674 7.40 18.21 -45.19
C ASN A 674 8.08 16.92 -45.72
N PRO A 675 9.38 16.71 -45.47
CA PRO A 675 10.13 15.54 -45.98
C PRO A 675 9.58 14.19 -45.50
N ILE A 676 8.77 14.14 -44.44
CA ILE A 676 8.10 12.92 -43.97
C ILE A 676 7.27 12.28 -45.08
N LEU A 677 6.60 13.10 -45.91
CA LEU A 677 5.73 12.62 -46.98
C LEU A 677 6.49 11.84 -48.07
N ASN A 678 7.79 12.07 -48.23
CA ASN A 678 8.64 11.29 -49.16
C ASN A 678 8.89 9.85 -48.67
N HIS A 679 8.61 9.58 -47.41
CA HIS A 679 8.82 8.29 -46.75
C HIS A 679 7.53 7.54 -46.44
N VAL A 680 6.36 8.13 -46.70
CA VAL A 680 5.07 7.43 -46.72
C VAL A 680 4.88 6.84 -48.12
N LYS A 681 5.25 5.58 -48.29
CA LYS A 681 5.29 4.84 -49.57
C LYS A 681 4.33 3.66 -49.62
N SER A 682 4.01 3.05 -48.47
CA SER A 682 3.19 1.84 -48.40
C SER A 682 1.68 2.13 -48.41
N LEU A 683 1.29 3.37 -48.10
CA LEU A 683 -0.11 3.80 -48.08
C LEU A 683 -0.31 5.08 -48.91
N PRO A 684 -1.45 5.21 -49.61
CA PRO A 684 -1.79 6.45 -50.29
C PRO A 684 -2.04 7.58 -49.29
N TRP A 685 -1.81 8.83 -49.69
CA TRP A 685 -2.13 10.00 -48.88
C TRP A 685 -2.60 11.15 -49.76
N GLU A 686 -3.47 12.02 -49.23
CA GLU A 686 -4.02 13.18 -49.95
C GLU A 686 -4.10 14.43 -49.07
N TYR A 687 -4.03 15.62 -49.68
CA TYR A 687 -4.19 16.87 -48.92
C TYR A 687 -5.66 17.14 -48.61
N SER A 688 -5.94 17.49 -47.36
CA SER A 688 -7.26 17.91 -46.89
C SER A 688 -7.13 19.12 -45.97
N ASP A 689 -8.21 19.91 -45.87
CA ASP A 689 -8.30 20.96 -44.86
C ASP A 689 -8.76 20.33 -43.53
N ILE A 690 -7.81 20.12 -42.63
CA ILE A 690 -8.01 19.43 -41.35
C ILE A 690 -7.28 20.17 -40.22
N PRO A 691 -7.83 20.16 -38.99
CA PRO A 691 -7.23 20.86 -37.85
C PRO A 691 -5.95 20.18 -37.31
N CYS A 692 -5.83 18.86 -37.44
CA CYS A 692 -4.61 18.10 -37.16
C CYS A 692 -3.65 18.12 -38.35
N ASP A 693 -2.43 17.60 -38.20
CA ASP A 693 -1.47 17.54 -39.30
C ASP A 693 -1.66 16.27 -40.15
N TYR A 694 -2.08 15.17 -39.53
CA TYR A 694 -2.38 13.89 -40.17
C TYR A 694 -3.61 13.22 -39.53
N VAL A 695 -4.56 12.75 -40.34
CA VAL A 695 -5.63 11.85 -39.87
C VAL A 695 -5.22 10.41 -40.22
N LEU A 696 -5.14 9.58 -39.20
CA LEU A 696 -4.67 8.19 -39.29
C LEU A 696 -5.81 7.20 -39.10
N GLY A 697 -6.99 7.67 -38.68
CA GLY A 697 -8.23 6.91 -38.74
C GLY A 697 -9.43 7.70 -38.26
N ALA A 698 -10.61 7.09 -38.26
CA ALA A 698 -11.87 7.74 -37.89
C ALA A 698 -11.83 8.48 -36.53
N THR A 699 -11.07 7.96 -35.57
CA THR A 699 -10.91 8.54 -34.22
C THR A 699 -9.46 8.82 -33.84
N THR A 700 -8.53 8.73 -34.79
CA THR A 700 -7.07 8.84 -34.55
C THR A 700 -6.43 9.91 -35.42
N CYS A 701 -5.64 10.79 -34.81
CA CYS A 701 -4.89 11.82 -35.52
C CYS A 701 -3.48 12.03 -34.94
N ALA A 702 -2.63 12.69 -35.72
CA ALA A 702 -1.31 13.14 -35.30
C ALA A 702 -1.09 14.63 -35.57
N LEU A 703 -0.44 15.29 -34.62
CA LEU A 703 0.22 16.58 -34.77
C LEU A 703 1.72 16.36 -34.94
N PHE A 704 2.35 17.10 -35.84
CA PHE A 704 3.77 17.01 -36.07
C PHE A 704 4.51 18.23 -35.52
N LEU A 705 5.59 17.97 -34.78
CA LEU A 705 6.41 19.01 -34.16
C LEU A 705 7.90 18.68 -34.30
N SER A 706 8.68 19.58 -34.90
CA SER A 706 10.14 19.55 -34.82
C SER A 706 10.60 20.22 -33.53
N LEU A 707 11.56 19.65 -32.80
CA LEU A 707 12.11 20.27 -31.60
C LEU A 707 12.87 21.56 -31.92
N LYS A 708 13.54 21.64 -33.07
CA LYS A 708 14.17 22.86 -33.57
C LYS A 708 13.13 23.97 -33.76
N TYR A 709 11.96 23.63 -34.32
CA TYR A 709 10.86 24.58 -34.47
C TYR A 709 10.24 24.94 -33.12
N HIS A 710 10.05 23.97 -32.23
CA HIS A 710 9.49 24.18 -30.89
C HIS A 710 10.34 25.14 -30.05
N ARG A 711 11.68 25.08 -30.17
CA ARG A 711 12.57 26.03 -29.50
C ARG A 711 12.41 27.48 -29.97
N LEU A 712 12.04 27.67 -31.23
CA LEU A 712 11.81 29.01 -31.80
C LEU A 712 10.38 29.50 -31.51
N HIS A 713 9.43 28.58 -31.42
CA HIS A 713 8.00 28.85 -31.25
C HIS A 713 7.36 27.91 -30.22
N PRO A 714 7.65 28.06 -28.92
CA PRO A 714 7.13 27.18 -27.88
C PRO A 714 5.60 27.22 -27.76
N GLU A 715 4.99 28.37 -28.00
CA GLU A 715 3.54 28.60 -27.98
C GLU A 715 2.77 27.83 -29.07
N TYR A 716 3.45 27.46 -30.16
CA TYR A 716 2.83 26.82 -31.31
C TYR A 716 2.09 25.54 -30.93
N VAL A 717 2.72 24.66 -30.15
CA VAL A 717 2.12 23.37 -29.77
C VAL A 717 0.86 23.54 -28.93
N TYR A 718 0.85 24.51 -28.00
CA TYR A 718 -0.31 24.80 -27.15
C TYR A 718 -1.50 25.32 -27.98
N SER A 719 -1.24 26.18 -28.97
CA SER A 719 -2.27 26.66 -29.89
C SER A 719 -2.87 25.52 -30.73
N ARG A 720 -2.02 24.60 -31.22
CA ARG A 720 -2.45 23.44 -32.03
C ARG A 720 -3.26 22.45 -31.21
N ILE A 721 -2.84 22.17 -29.97
CA ILE A 721 -3.59 21.30 -29.05
C ILE A 721 -4.97 21.92 -28.73
N ARG A 722 -5.03 23.24 -28.50
CA ARG A 722 -6.30 23.94 -28.25
C ARG A 722 -7.24 23.88 -29.46
N GLN A 723 -6.72 24.10 -30.67
CA GLN A 723 -7.48 24.00 -31.93
C GLN A 723 -8.00 22.56 -32.18
N LEU A 724 -7.24 21.54 -31.77
CA LEU A 724 -7.63 20.15 -31.92
C LEU A 724 -8.77 19.74 -30.97
N GLY A 725 -8.86 20.37 -29.80
CA GLY A 725 -9.91 20.11 -28.81
C GLY A 725 -10.02 18.62 -28.44
N LYS A 726 -11.26 18.13 -28.33
CA LYS A 726 -11.61 16.71 -28.10
C LYS A 726 -12.12 16.01 -29.37
N LEU A 727 -11.74 16.48 -30.56
CA LEU A 727 -12.26 15.97 -31.83
C LEU A 727 -11.85 14.51 -32.14
N TYR A 728 -10.80 13.99 -31.48
CA TYR A 728 -10.27 12.65 -31.71
C TYR A 728 -10.01 11.95 -30.37
N ASN A 729 -10.24 10.64 -30.32
CA ASN A 729 -10.00 9.82 -29.14
C ASN A 729 -8.50 9.58 -28.92
N LEU A 730 -7.77 9.19 -29.98
CA LEU A 730 -6.33 9.03 -29.96
C LEU A 730 -5.67 10.23 -30.66
N ARG A 731 -4.96 11.05 -29.88
CA ARG A 731 -4.26 12.24 -30.35
C ARG A 731 -2.76 12.04 -30.14
N ILE A 732 -2.02 11.91 -31.23
CA ILE A 732 -0.59 11.65 -31.22
C ILE A 732 0.15 12.97 -31.40
N LEU A 733 1.14 13.23 -30.56
CA LEU A 733 2.13 14.27 -30.79
C LEU A 733 3.39 13.60 -31.33
N LEU A 734 3.57 13.63 -32.65
CA LEU A 734 4.73 13.07 -33.34
C LEU A 734 5.85 14.12 -33.34
N THR A 735 6.84 13.92 -32.48
CA THR A 735 7.92 14.88 -32.25
C THR A 735 9.23 14.42 -32.87
N MET A 736 9.80 15.23 -33.76
CA MET A 736 11.10 15.01 -34.37
C MET A 736 12.22 15.58 -33.51
N VAL A 737 13.13 14.72 -33.06
CA VAL A 737 14.29 15.04 -32.22
C VAL A 737 15.45 15.44 -33.13
N ASP A 738 15.43 16.69 -33.60
CA ASP A 738 16.42 17.28 -34.52
C ASP A 738 17.40 18.25 -33.85
N ILE A 739 17.52 18.17 -32.52
CA ILE A 739 18.45 18.96 -31.70
C ILE A 739 19.22 18.05 -30.72
N THR A 740 20.45 18.44 -30.38
CA THR A 740 21.30 17.69 -29.45
C THR A 740 20.87 17.87 -27.99
N ASN A 741 20.53 19.08 -27.56
CA ASN A 741 20.02 19.37 -26.22
C ASN A 741 18.48 19.28 -26.17
N HIS A 742 17.96 18.06 -26.17
CA HIS A 742 16.51 17.79 -26.27
C HIS A 742 15.84 17.51 -24.92
N GLU A 743 16.60 17.33 -23.84
CA GLU A 743 16.12 16.85 -22.54
C GLU A 743 15.05 17.77 -21.93
N GLU A 744 15.30 19.08 -21.91
CA GLU A 744 14.38 20.07 -21.33
C GLU A 744 13.10 20.20 -22.16
N ALA A 745 13.22 20.30 -23.49
CA ALA A 745 12.09 20.39 -24.40
C ALA A 745 11.21 19.13 -24.34
N LEU A 746 11.81 17.94 -24.28
CA LEU A 746 11.06 16.70 -24.13
C LEU A 746 10.40 16.57 -22.75
N LYS A 747 11.04 17.08 -21.69
CA LYS A 747 10.42 17.12 -20.35
C LYS A 747 9.17 18.00 -20.35
N GLU A 748 9.24 19.17 -20.97
CA GLU A 748 8.10 20.07 -21.13
C GLU A 748 7.00 19.42 -21.98
N LEU A 749 7.34 18.92 -23.17
CA LEU A 749 6.37 18.28 -24.07
C LEU A 749 5.74 17.02 -23.46
N SER A 750 6.47 16.26 -22.65
CA SER A 750 5.93 15.11 -21.92
C SER A 750 4.89 15.56 -20.90
N LYS A 751 5.19 16.62 -20.12
CA LYS A 751 4.23 17.20 -19.18
C LYS A 751 2.99 17.73 -19.90
N THR A 752 3.18 18.47 -20.99
CA THR A 752 2.09 19.03 -21.80
C THR A 752 1.23 17.94 -22.44
N SER A 753 1.84 16.85 -22.92
CA SER A 753 1.14 15.71 -23.50
C SER A 753 0.30 14.97 -22.45
N MET A 754 0.83 14.76 -21.23
CA MET A 754 0.08 14.16 -20.13
C MET A 754 -1.12 15.01 -19.71
N ILE A 755 -0.93 16.32 -19.51
CA ILE A 755 -2.01 17.23 -19.10
C ILE A 755 -3.15 17.26 -20.13
N ASN A 756 -2.81 17.22 -21.42
CA ASN A 756 -3.80 17.36 -22.48
C ASN A 756 -4.28 16.00 -23.05
N ASN A 757 -3.86 14.88 -22.46
CA ASN A 757 -4.16 13.51 -22.91
C ASN A 757 -3.79 13.25 -24.38
N LEU A 758 -2.52 13.53 -24.73
CA LEU A 758 -1.88 13.17 -26.01
C LEU A 758 -0.83 12.07 -25.79
N THR A 759 -0.65 11.21 -26.80
CA THR A 759 0.43 10.22 -26.84
C THR A 759 1.65 10.84 -27.53
N LEU A 760 2.74 11.04 -26.79
CA LEU A 760 4.00 11.54 -27.34
C LEU A 760 4.76 10.40 -28.03
N VAL A 761 5.06 10.56 -29.32
CA VAL A 761 5.88 9.63 -30.11
C VAL A 761 7.10 10.36 -30.62
N LEU A 762 8.28 9.85 -30.31
CA LEU A 762 9.55 10.46 -30.72
C LEU A 762 10.07 9.80 -31.99
N CYS A 763 10.64 10.61 -32.88
CA CYS A 763 11.31 10.14 -34.09
C CYS A 763 12.63 10.91 -34.29
N TRP A 764 13.66 10.22 -34.79
CA TRP A 764 15.00 10.78 -35.02
C TRP A 764 15.27 11.04 -36.50
N SER A 765 14.33 10.69 -37.38
CA SER A 765 14.42 10.96 -38.82
C SER A 765 13.04 11.09 -39.46
N SER A 766 12.99 11.76 -40.62
CA SER A 766 11.78 11.84 -41.46
C SER A 766 11.31 10.46 -41.94
N GLN A 767 12.23 9.52 -42.13
CA GLN A 767 11.92 8.14 -42.50
C GLN A 767 11.17 7.40 -41.38
N GLU A 768 11.64 7.56 -40.15
CA GLU A 768 11.01 6.94 -38.98
C GLU A 768 9.61 7.52 -38.72
N ALA A 769 9.48 8.85 -38.81
CA ALA A 769 8.20 9.53 -38.72
C ALA A 769 7.19 9.03 -39.76
N GLY A 770 7.61 8.89 -41.03
CA GLY A 770 6.77 8.35 -42.10
C GLY A 770 6.29 6.93 -41.79
N ARG A 771 7.19 6.08 -41.28
CA ARG A 771 6.86 4.70 -40.90
C ARG A 771 5.87 4.63 -39.73
N TYR A 772 5.93 5.55 -38.77
CA TYR A 772 4.94 5.61 -37.70
C TYR A 772 3.55 5.97 -38.22
N LEU A 773 3.45 6.97 -39.11
CA LEU A 773 2.18 7.33 -39.73
C LEU A 773 1.58 6.14 -40.50
N GLU A 774 2.39 5.41 -41.25
CA GLU A 774 1.95 4.19 -41.93
C GLU A 774 1.48 3.11 -40.97
N LEU A 775 2.21 2.89 -39.88
CA LEU A 775 1.90 1.86 -38.90
C LEU A 775 0.55 2.13 -38.23
N PHE A 776 0.34 3.34 -37.73
CA PHE A 776 -0.91 3.74 -37.11
C PHE A 776 -2.11 3.61 -38.06
N LYS A 777 -1.92 3.99 -39.33
CA LYS A 777 -2.97 3.83 -40.34
C LYS A 777 -3.23 2.35 -40.67
N SER A 778 -2.19 1.53 -40.77
CA SER A 778 -2.33 0.10 -41.06
C SER A 778 -3.09 -0.69 -39.98
N TYR A 779 -3.06 -0.19 -38.74
CA TYR A 779 -3.77 -0.77 -37.61
C TYR A 779 -5.10 -0.08 -37.27
N GLU A 780 -5.60 0.81 -38.12
CA GLU A 780 -6.87 1.53 -37.89
C GLU A 780 -8.05 0.59 -37.54
N HIS A 781 -8.05 -0.62 -38.11
CA HIS A 781 -9.08 -1.64 -37.91
C HIS A 781 -8.59 -2.89 -37.20
N ALA A 782 -7.34 -2.91 -36.70
CA ALA A 782 -6.80 -4.08 -36.04
C ALA A 782 -7.34 -4.20 -34.61
N SER A 783 -7.75 -5.41 -34.25
CA SER A 783 -8.18 -5.70 -32.88
C SER A 783 -7.01 -5.60 -31.91
N ALA A 784 -7.30 -5.19 -30.66
CA ALA A 784 -6.27 -5.08 -29.61
C ALA A 784 -5.49 -6.39 -29.38
N SER A 785 -6.13 -7.55 -29.64
CA SER A 785 -5.51 -8.87 -29.58
C SER A 785 -4.51 -9.13 -30.72
N SER A 786 -4.69 -8.54 -31.90
CA SER A 786 -3.77 -8.70 -33.04
C SER A 786 -2.51 -7.83 -32.94
N ILE A 787 -2.55 -6.79 -32.10
CA ILE A 787 -1.45 -5.81 -31.90
C ILE A 787 -0.56 -6.19 -30.70
N ARG A 788 -1.08 -7.03 -29.78
CA ARG A 788 -0.34 -7.49 -28.60
C ARG A 788 0.73 -8.51 -29.02
N ALA A 789 1.98 -8.31 -28.62
CA ALA A 789 3.03 -9.32 -28.81
C ALA A 789 2.63 -10.61 -28.09
N HIS A 790 2.56 -11.72 -28.83
CA HIS A 790 2.32 -13.04 -28.25
C HIS A 790 3.50 -13.42 -27.34
N GLN A 791 3.24 -13.59 -26.05
CA GLN A 791 4.19 -14.20 -25.13
C GLN A 791 4.19 -15.71 -25.35
N ALA A 792 5.35 -16.35 -25.27
CA ALA A 792 5.47 -17.79 -25.43
C ALA A 792 4.66 -18.54 -24.34
N GLU A 793 3.64 -19.31 -24.73
CA GLU A 793 2.78 -20.05 -23.80
C GLU A 793 3.35 -21.45 -23.49
N THR A 794 4.24 -21.96 -24.34
CA THR A 794 4.85 -23.28 -24.18
C THR A 794 6.35 -23.21 -23.89
N TYR A 795 6.87 -24.21 -23.18
CA TYR A 795 8.31 -24.34 -22.90
C TYR A 795 9.16 -24.38 -24.18
N LYS A 796 8.66 -25.04 -25.24
CA LYS A 796 9.34 -25.11 -26.54
C LYS A 796 9.41 -23.74 -27.22
N GLU A 797 8.36 -22.94 -27.13
CA GLU A 797 8.35 -21.57 -27.67
C GLU A 797 9.26 -20.65 -26.88
N SER A 798 9.24 -20.74 -25.54
CA SER A 798 10.14 -19.97 -24.66
C SER A 798 11.60 -20.30 -24.93
N LEU A 799 11.91 -21.59 -25.13
CA LEU A 799 13.25 -22.07 -25.45
C LEU A 799 13.70 -21.61 -26.85
N THR A 800 12.80 -21.65 -27.83
CA THR A 800 13.07 -21.15 -29.17
C THR A 800 13.33 -19.65 -29.16
N GLU A 801 12.48 -18.88 -28.46
CA GLU A 801 12.64 -17.44 -28.28
C GLU A 801 13.99 -17.11 -27.65
N PHE A 802 14.35 -17.80 -26.56
CA PHE A 802 15.66 -17.66 -25.90
C PHE A 802 16.82 -17.92 -26.87
N VAL A 803 16.82 -19.05 -27.58
CA VAL A 803 17.92 -19.42 -28.49
C VAL A 803 18.03 -18.48 -29.69
N THR A 804 16.92 -17.86 -30.11
CA THR A 804 16.90 -16.85 -31.19
C THR A 804 17.23 -15.42 -30.76
N THR A 805 17.57 -15.20 -29.48
CA THR A 805 17.98 -13.87 -28.99
C THR A 805 19.16 -13.29 -29.80
N PRO A 806 20.20 -14.07 -30.15
CA PRO A 806 21.18 -13.61 -31.14
C PRO A 806 20.51 -13.54 -32.51
N ARG A 807 20.47 -12.34 -33.10
CA ARG A 807 19.82 -12.07 -34.40
C ARG A 807 20.33 -12.93 -35.56
N THR A 808 21.47 -13.60 -35.40
CA THR A 808 22.08 -14.49 -36.38
C THR A 808 21.56 -15.94 -36.32
N ILE A 809 20.78 -16.29 -35.29
CA ILE A 809 20.25 -17.64 -35.05
C ILE A 809 18.74 -17.63 -35.28
N ASN A 810 18.26 -18.52 -36.16
CA ASN A 810 16.83 -18.61 -36.49
C ASN A 810 16.12 -19.75 -35.75
N LYS A 811 14.79 -19.85 -35.90
CA LYS A 811 13.97 -20.87 -35.20
C LYS A 811 14.36 -22.31 -35.58
N THR A 812 14.82 -22.54 -36.82
CA THR A 812 15.27 -23.85 -37.31
C THR A 812 16.62 -24.22 -36.72
N ASP A 813 17.52 -23.25 -36.57
CA ASP A 813 18.81 -23.41 -35.90
C ASP A 813 18.61 -23.74 -34.42
N ALA A 814 17.64 -23.09 -33.77
CA ALA A 814 17.26 -23.37 -32.39
C ALA A 814 16.75 -24.80 -32.21
N ALA A 815 15.87 -25.27 -33.09
CA ALA A 815 15.39 -26.66 -33.08
C ALA A 815 16.54 -27.66 -33.26
N SER A 816 17.49 -27.38 -34.16
CA SER A 816 18.65 -28.24 -34.44
C SER A 816 19.61 -28.30 -33.26
N LEU A 817 19.82 -27.17 -32.58
CA LEU A 817 20.64 -27.09 -31.37
C LEU A 817 20.03 -27.90 -30.21
N ILE A 818 18.72 -27.74 -29.98
CA ILE A 818 17.99 -28.44 -28.91
C ILE A 818 17.97 -29.95 -29.17
N SER A 819 17.77 -30.35 -30.43
CA SER A 819 17.75 -31.77 -30.81
C SER A 819 19.10 -32.46 -30.65
N ASN A 820 20.22 -31.77 -30.95
CA ASN A 820 21.55 -32.36 -30.87
C ASN A 820 22.09 -32.44 -29.43
N PHE A 821 21.82 -31.44 -28.59
CA PHE A 821 22.34 -31.40 -27.22
C PHE A 821 21.34 -31.90 -26.17
N GLY A 822 20.07 -32.12 -26.54
CA GLY A 822 19.00 -32.64 -25.69
C GLY A 822 18.52 -31.68 -24.59
N SER A 823 19.38 -30.76 -24.13
CA SER A 823 19.05 -29.75 -23.13
C SER A 823 19.75 -28.43 -23.41
N LEU A 824 19.13 -27.33 -22.97
CA LEU A 824 19.74 -26.01 -23.06
C LEU A 824 21.05 -25.92 -22.26
N ARG A 825 21.15 -26.63 -21.14
CA ARG A 825 22.36 -26.70 -20.32
C ARG A 825 23.55 -27.25 -21.11
N ALA A 826 23.35 -28.37 -21.81
CA ALA A 826 24.38 -28.96 -22.65
C ALA A 826 24.78 -28.01 -23.79
N ALA A 827 23.81 -27.36 -24.45
CA ALA A 827 24.09 -26.40 -25.52
C ALA A 827 24.83 -25.12 -25.07
N VAL A 828 24.60 -24.67 -23.84
CA VAL A 828 25.28 -23.49 -23.25
C VAL A 828 26.73 -23.81 -22.85
N ASN A 829 26.97 -25.05 -22.39
CA ASN A 829 28.28 -25.49 -21.93
C ASN A 829 29.14 -26.17 -23.01
N ALA A 830 28.56 -26.44 -24.18
CA ALA A 830 29.26 -27.04 -25.31
C ALA A 830 30.46 -26.19 -25.79
N GLN A 831 31.51 -26.86 -26.23
CA GLN A 831 32.67 -26.18 -26.83
C GLN A 831 32.35 -25.71 -28.25
N PRO A 832 33.01 -24.63 -28.73
CA PRO A 832 32.80 -24.13 -30.09
C PRO A 832 32.96 -25.21 -31.18
N GLU A 833 33.85 -26.17 -30.98
CA GLU A 833 34.09 -27.29 -31.88
C GLU A 833 32.89 -28.25 -31.94
N GLU A 834 32.20 -28.48 -30.83
CA GLU A 834 31.01 -29.33 -30.74
C GLU A 834 29.79 -28.64 -31.36
N LEU A 835 29.68 -27.32 -31.18
CA LEU A 835 28.63 -26.49 -31.78
C LEU A 835 28.77 -26.40 -33.30
N ALA A 836 30.00 -26.46 -33.82
CA ALA A 836 30.27 -26.47 -35.27
C ALA A 836 29.85 -27.78 -35.96
N LEU A 837 29.68 -28.87 -35.20
CA LEU A 837 29.18 -30.15 -35.70
C LEU A 837 27.65 -30.17 -35.86
N VAL A 838 26.94 -29.16 -35.34
CA VAL A 838 25.48 -29.07 -35.51
C VAL A 838 25.13 -28.67 -36.95
N PRO A 839 24.27 -29.43 -37.65
CA PRO A 839 23.83 -29.07 -38.99
C PRO A 839 23.26 -27.65 -39.04
N GLY A 840 23.78 -26.80 -39.95
CA GLY A 840 23.34 -25.41 -40.13
C GLY A 840 24.06 -24.37 -39.25
N TRP A 841 24.98 -24.79 -38.36
CA TRP A 841 25.75 -23.93 -37.48
C TRP A 841 27.17 -23.68 -38.01
N GLY A 842 27.30 -22.70 -38.90
CA GLY A 842 28.61 -22.23 -39.38
C GLY A 842 29.36 -21.37 -38.35
N GLU A 843 30.65 -21.10 -38.59
CA GLU A 843 31.55 -20.37 -37.67
C GLU A 843 30.97 -19.05 -37.14
N LYS A 844 30.24 -18.30 -37.97
CA LYS A 844 29.60 -17.03 -37.56
C LYS A 844 28.51 -17.24 -36.49
N LYS A 845 27.71 -18.30 -36.61
CA LYS A 845 26.64 -18.62 -35.64
C LYS A 845 27.22 -19.18 -34.36
N VAL A 846 28.22 -20.06 -34.47
CA VAL A 846 28.96 -20.61 -33.33
C VAL A 846 29.61 -19.49 -32.51
N ARG A 847 30.30 -18.55 -33.18
CA ARG A 847 30.92 -17.39 -32.51
C ARG A 847 29.89 -16.49 -31.85
N ALA A 848 28.77 -16.21 -32.51
CA ALA A 848 27.69 -15.38 -31.95
C ALA A 848 27.08 -16.02 -30.69
N TRP A 849 26.73 -17.31 -30.77
CA TRP A 849 26.20 -18.07 -29.63
C TRP A 849 27.19 -18.12 -28.48
N ALA A 850 28.43 -18.55 -28.73
CA ALA A 850 29.47 -18.66 -27.70
C ALA A 850 29.76 -17.31 -27.02
N THR A 851 29.69 -16.20 -27.78
CA THR A 851 29.85 -14.86 -27.21
C THR A 851 28.64 -14.51 -26.34
N THR A 852 27.41 -14.65 -26.85
CA THR A 852 26.19 -14.30 -26.10
C THR A 852 26.02 -15.10 -24.83
N VAL A 853 26.30 -16.41 -24.86
CA VAL A 853 26.16 -17.27 -23.67
C VAL A 853 27.32 -17.17 -22.70
N ARG A 854 28.44 -16.51 -23.03
CA ARG A 854 29.60 -16.32 -22.14
C ARG A 854 29.77 -14.87 -21.67
N GLU A 855 29.18 -13.89 -22.35
CA GLU A 855 29.22 -12.48 -21.92
C GLU A 855 28.49 -12.30 -20.57
N PRO A 856 29.04 -11.52 -19.61
CA PRO A 856 28.34 -11.20 -18.37
C PRO A 856 27.13 -10.30 -18.62
N PHE A 857 26.05 -10.49 -17.84
CA PHE A 857 24.90 -9.58 -17.86
C PHE A 857 25.30 -8.19 -17.38
N ARG A 858 24.89 -7.15 -18.11
CA ARG A 858 25.23 -5.75 -17.80
C ARG A 858 24.21 -5.18 -16.79
N VAL A 859 24.58 -5.06 -15.51
CA VAL A 859 23.73 -4.51 -14.43
C VAL A 859 23.97 -2.99 -14.18
N ARG A 860 24.43 -2.23 -15.18
CA ARG A 860 24.61 -0.76 -15.03
C ARG A 860 24.00 0.03 -16.18
N ARG A 861 23.44 1.20 -15.81
CA ARG A 861 22.88 2.25 -16.68
C ARG A 861 23.60 2.31 -18.03
N ALA A 862 22.82 2.33 -19.11
CA ALA A 862 23.28 2.58 -20.47
C ALA A 862 23.88 4.00 -20.57
N ALA A 863 25.14 4.14 -20.21
CA ALA A 863 25.99 5.27 -20.57
C ALA A 863 27.39 4.69 -20.78
N LYS A 864 27.98 4.96 -21.96
CA LYS A 864 29.30 4.52 -22.48
C LYS A 864 29.33 3.34 -23.47
N SER A 865 28.25 3.03 -24.20
CA SER A 865 28.36 2.19 -25.40
C SER A 865 28.57 2.98 -26.70
N SER A 866 28.20 4.26 -26.74
CA SER A 866 28.27 5.07 -27.97
C SER A 866 29.69 5.55 -28.29
N ALA A 867 30.51 5.81 -27.27
CA ALA A 867 31.88 6.33 -27.44
C ALA A 867 32.92 5.24 -27.83
N ALA A 868 32.62 3.97 -27.55
CA ALA A 868 33.49 2.85 -27.91
C ALA A 868 33.24 2.36 -29.35
N LEU A 869 31.99 2.40 -29.83
CA LEU A 869 31.67 2.11 -31.24
C LEU A 869 32.21 3.20 -32.19
N LEU A 870 32.13 4.48 -31.80
CA LEU A 870 32.67 5.61 -32.58
C LEU A 870 34.21 5.63 -32.68
N ARG A 871 34.91 4.92 -31.78
CA ARG A 871 36.37 4.73 -31.85
C ARG A 871 36.81 3.54 -32.71
N GLN A 872 35.92 2.61 -33.01
CA GLN A 872 36.23 1.49 -33.91
C GLN A 872 36.01 1.84 -35.38
N GLU A 873 35.05 2.70 -35.71
CA GLU A 873 34.86 3.19 -37.09
C GLU A 873 35.92 4.20 -37.55
N SER A 874 36.56 4.92 -36.61
CA SER A 874 37.70 5.81 -36.92
C SER A 874 39.02 5.05 -37.16
N SER A 875 39.06 3.73 -36.89
CA SER A 875 40.21 2.87 -37.17
C SER A 875 40.18 2.19 -38.54
N LEU A 876 39.14 2.46 -39.36
CA LEU A 876 39.01 1.96 -40.73
C LEU A 876 39.38 3.00 -41.81
N PHE A 877 39.79 4.22 -41.41
CA PHE A 877 40.30 5.26 -42.30
C PHE A 877 41.63 5.83 -41.80
N SER A 878 42.68 5.02 -41.84
CA SER A 878 44.07 5.51 -41.98
C SER A 878 44.96 4.35 -42.38
N SER A 879 45.26 4.25 -43.67
CA SER A 879 46.31 3.42 -44.23
C SER A 879 47.15 4.32 -45.12
N ALA A 880 48.27 4.83 -44.61
CA ALA A 880 49.38 5.31 -45.42
C ALA A 880 50.64 5.35 -44.54
N ASP A 881 51.68 4.72 -45.07
CA ASP A 881 53.02 4.51 -44.53
C ASP A 881 53.75 5.76 -43.99
N GLY A 882 54.69 5.52 -43.07
CA GLY A 882 55.82 6.43 -42.85
C GLY A 882 56.40 6.47 -41.43
N THR A 883 57.22 5.48 -41.05
CA THR A 883 58.30 5.64 -40.05
C THR A 883 59.39 6.62 -40.56
N PRO A 884 60.35 7.18 -39.77
CA PRO A 884 60.71 6.93 -38.35
C PRO A 884 61.18 8.18 -37.50
N ARG A 885 61.58 7.90 -36.23
CA ARG A 885 62.68 8.51 -35.40
C ARG A 885 62.44 9.75 -34.50
N GLY A 886 62.98 9.63 -33.28
CA GLY A 886 63.45 10.72 -32.38
C GLY A 886 62.65 10.85 -31.08
N GLN A 887 63.06 10.21 -29.97
CA GLN A 887 63.82 10.80 -28.84
C GLN A 887 63.17 12.04 -28.17
N GLU A 888 63.00 11.96 -26.84
CA GLU A 888 62.72 13.01 -25.84
C GLU A 888 63.66 14.24 -25.97
N PRO A 889 63.64 15.37 -25.15
CA PRO A 889 63.09 15.55 -23.78
C PRO A 889 62.68 16.99 -23.33
N HIS A 890 62.38 17.14 -22.02
CA HIS A 890 62.51 18.34 -21.13
C HIS A 890 61.49 19.51 -21.21
N PHE A 891 61.26 20.36 -20.19
CA PHE A 891 61.21 20.36 -18.70
C PHE A 891 60.92 21.83 -18.26
N THR A 892 60.14 22.08 -17.18
CA THR A 892 60.14 23.29 -16.27
C THR A 892 59.73 24.69 -16.82
N SER A 893 59.25 25.71 -16.08
CA SER A 893 58.94 26.01 -14.66
C SER A 893 58.28 27.42 -14.55
N ILE A 894 57.82 27.80 -13.32
CA ILE A 894 57.86 29.12 -12.63
C ILE A 894 56.52 29.64 -12.03
N SER A 895 56.60 30.04 -10.75
CA SER A 895 55.62 30.70 -9.86
C SER A 895 55.81 32.23 -9.75
N ALA A 896 54.75 32.95 -9.31
CA ALA A 896 54.70 34.14 -8.39
C ALA A 896 53.30 34.81 -8.55
N GLY A 897 52.61 35.47 -7.61
CA GLY A 897 52.85 35.92 -6.23
C GLY A 897 51.61 36.64 -5.64
N THR A 898 51.77 37.05 -4.38
CA THR A 898 50.94 37.52 -3.23
C THR A 898 49.99 38.77 -3.33
N THR A 899 49.13 38.88 -2.29
CA THR A 899 48.07 39.83 -1.80
C THR A 899 48.44 41.33 -1.54
N PRO A 900 47.46 42.23 -1.20
CA PRO A 900 47.16 42.60 0.21
C PRO A 900 45.69 43.01 0.56
N THR A 901 45.42 43.09 1.88
CA THR A 901 44.22 43.54 2.63
C THR A 901 44.27 45.04 3.02
N LEU A 902 43.13 45.68 3.37
CA LEU A 902 42.95 46.64 4.51
C LEU A 902 41.51 47.21 4.65
N SER A 903 41.19 47.64 5.87
CA SER A 903 39.91 48.07 6.47
C SER A 903 39.89 49.56 6.88
N ASN A 904 38.74 50.27 6.88
CA ASN A 904 38.14 51.05 8.01
C ASN A 904 37.12 52.18 7.64
N GLN A 905 36.03 52.22 8.42
CA GLN A 905 35.32 53.34 9.11
C GLN A 905 34.40 54.42 8.44
N ASN A 906 33.21 54.51 9.06
CA ASN A 906 32.39 55.68 9.50
C ASN A 906 31.53 56.54 8.54
N SER A 907 30.22 56.61 8.82
CA SER A 907 29.53 57.85 9.26
C SER A 907 28.02 57.64 9.59
N VAL A 908 27.50 58.53 10.43
CA VAL A 908 26.22 58.57 11.17
C VAL A 908 25.28 59.60 10.55
N SER A 909 23.95 59.35 10.54
CA SER A 909 22.91 60.40 10.67
C SER A 909 21.53 59.82 10.98
N GLY A 910 20.84 60.41 11.97
CA GLY A 910 19.53 60.01 12.51
C GLY A 910 18.28 60.57 11.78
N PRO A 911 17.09 60.56 12.44
CA PRO A 911 15.75 60.26 11.88
C PRO A 911 14.90 61.50 11.49
N PRO A 912 13.66 61.32 10.98
CA PRO A 912 12.50 61.56 11.87
C PRO A 912 11.20 60.75 11.57
N GLN A 913 10.43 60.58 12.66
CA GLN A 913 8.98 60.79 12.88
C GLN A 913 7.89 60.22 11.94
N ASP A 914 6.90 59.60 12.62
CA ASP A 914 5.43 59.83 12.59
C ASP A 914 4.63 58.51 12.48
N VAL A 915 3.44 58.27 13.03
CA VAL A 915 2.53 58.80 14.07
C VAL A 915 1.39 57.76 14.21
N ASP A 916 0.77 57.74 15.39
CA ASP A 916 -0.62 57.38 15.70
C ASP A 916 -1.16 55.93 15.65
N ALA A 917 -1.37 55.44 16.88
CA ALA A 917 -2.37 54.45 17.30
C ALA A 917 -3.82 55.03 17.23
N PRO A 918 -4.89 54.28 17.56
CA PRO A 918 -5.23 53.94 18.96
C PRO A 918 -5.78 52.50 19.12
N GLY A 919 -5.59 51.78 20.23
CA GLY A 919 -6.19 52.00 21.56
C GLY A 919 -7.31 50.94 21.79
N SER A 920 -7.55 50.35 22.96
CA SER A 920 -7.19 50.76 24.31
C SER A 920 -7.51 49.66 25.36
N ARG A 921 -6.59 49.53 26.35
CA ARG A 921 -6.80 49.56 27.84
C ARG A 921 -7.48 48.37 28.54
N LYS A 922 -7.19 48.00 29.80
CA LYS A 922 -6.28 48.50 30.88
C LYS A 922 -6.30 47.47 32.04
N ARG A 923 -5.18 47.23 32.73
CA ARG A 923 -4.83 47.55 34.17
C ARG A 923 -4.53 46.22 34.90
N SER A 924 -3.68 46.10 35.92
CA SER A 924 -2.68 47.00 36.54
C SER A 924 -1.76 46.17 37.44
N ARG A 925 -0.62 46.79 37.72
CA ARG A 925 0.53 46.46 38.57
C ARG A 925 0.24 46.60 40.08
N LEU A 926 0.86 45.74 40.89
CA LEU A 926 1.28 45.86 42.30
C LEU A 926 2.40 44.78 42.44
N GLU A 927 3.70 45.11 42.38
CA GLU A 927 4.60 45.47 43.52
C GLU A 927 4.57 44.43 44.66
N GLN A 928 5.64 44.00 45.33
CA GLN A 928 7.11 43.97 45.24
C GLN A 928 7.56 43.26 46.55
N MET A 929 8.76 42.62 46.60
CA MET A 929 9.40 41.98 47.80
C MET A 929 8.82 40.60 48.18
N GLU A 930 9.56 39.54 48.52
CA GLU A 930 10.85 39.38 49.21
C GLU A 930 11.76 38.32 48.57
N LYS A 931 13.06 38.44 48.87
CA LYS A 931 14.12 37.43 48.71
C LYS A 931 14.10 36.51 49.92
N ASP A 932 14.44 35.24 49.73
CA ASP A 932 15.29 34.49 50.67
C ASP A 932 16.09 33.41 49.93
N GLU A 933 17.37 33.31 50.30
CA GLU A 933 18.41 32.43 49.79
C GLU A 933 18.36 31.06 50.49
N ILE A 934 18.56 29.96 49.76
CA ILE A 934 19.11 28.70 50.32
C ILE A 934 20.16 28.16 49.35
N GLU A 935 21.27 27.77 49.95
CA GLU A 935 22.60 27.56 49.41
C GLU A 935 22.77 26.31 48.55
N ALA A 936 23.79 26.40 47.69
CA ALA A 936 24.39 25.30 46.95
C ALA A 936 25.51 24.68 47.79
N ASP A 937 25.37 23.40 48.14
CA ASP A 937 26.50 22.52 48.42
C ASP A 937 25.99 21.07 48.42
N ASP A 938 26.27 20.33 47.32
CA ASP A 938 26.26 18.85 47.28
C ASP A 938 26.77 18.28 45.92
N GLU A 939 27.07 19.12 44.92
CA GLU A 939 27.54 18.63 43.60
C GLU A 939 29.07 18.55 43.44
N ALA A 940 29.85 19.13 44.37
CA ALA A 940 31.32 19.18 44.29
C ALA A 940 32.04 17.97 44.94
N ALA A 941 31.37 17.17 45.78
CA ALA A 941 31.98 16.04 46.48
C ALA A 941 32.00 14.72 45.68
N LEU A 942 31.12 14.59 44.67
CA LEU A 942 30.99 13.36 43.85
C LEU A 942 31.93 13.32 42.62
N MET A 943 32.39 14.48 42.15
CA MET A 943 33.34 14.56 41.02
C MET A 943 34.80 14.33 41.42
N ALA A 944 35.16 14.53 42.68
CA ALA A 944 36.53 14.35 43.17
C ALA A 944 36.92 12.87 43.43
N LEU A 945 35.96 11.95 43.45
CA LEU A 945 36.21 10.51 43.63
C LEU A 945 36.36 9.74 42.31
N ALA A 946 36.07 10.35 41.16
CA ALA A 946 36.15 9.70 39.84
C ALA A 946 37.50 9.90 39.12
N GLU A 947 38.34 10.85 39.54
CA GLU A 947 39.62 11.15 38.88
C GLU A 947 40.84 10.44 39.48
N THR A 948 40.66 9.62 40.53
CA THR A 948 41.77 8.90 41.18
C THR A 948 41.75 7.39 40.92
N GLN A 949 41.27 6.97 39.74
CA GLN A 949 41.30 5.56 39.33
C GLN A 949 41.53 5.34 37.83
N SER A 950 42.12 6.31 37.10
CA SER A 950 42.47 6.19 35.68
C SER A 950 43.98 6.30 35.37
N GLN A 951 44.83 6.10 36.37
CA GLN A 951 46.26 5.93 36.16
C GLN A 951 46.70 4.58 36.72
N LEU A 952 46.77 3.58 35.86
CA LEU A 952 47.77 2.50 35.85
C LEU A 952 47.44 1.52 34.70
N THR A 953 48.51 1.08 34.03
CA THR A 953 48.62 0.02 33.01
C THR A 953 48.32 0.38 31.55
N ASP A 954 49.33 0.96 30.89
CA ASP A 954 49.62 0.79 29.45
C ASP A 954 50.96 0.05 29.35
N ALA A 955 51.00 -1.14 28.69
CA ALA A 955 52.18 -1.64 27.97
C ALA A 955 51.88 -2.94 27.19
N GLU A 956 52.39 -2.96 25.95
CA GLU A 956 52.70 -4.10 25.06
C GLU A 956 51.63 -4.65 24.09
N LYS A 957 51.78 -4.23 22.82
CA LYS A 957 51.26 -4.88 21.60
C LYS A 957 52.38 -5.69 20.92
N PRO A 958 52.08 -6.84 20.31
CA PRO A 958 52.85 -7.35 19.18
C PRO A 958 52.08 -7.19 17.84
N LYS A 959 52.84 -6.85 16.80
CA LYS A 959 52.43 -6.77 15.39
C LYS A 959 52.30 -8.17 14.77
N VAL A 960 51.24 -8.45 14.01
CA VAL A 960 51.25 -9.47 12.95
C VAL A 960 50.38 -9.04 11.74
N VAL A 961 51.09 -8.78 10.63
CA VAL A 961 50.86 -9.16 9.22
C VAL A 961 49.52 -8.85 8.50
N LYS A 962 49.66 -8.04 7.44
CA LYS A 962 48.70 -7.84 6.34
C LYS A 962 48.46 -9.16 5.57
N ALA A 963 47.20 -9.56 5.42
CA ALA A 963 46.77 -10.50 4.38
C ALA A 963 45.99 -9.76 3.28
N VAL A 964 46.24 -10.22 2.06
CA VAL A 964 45.89 -9.64 0.77
C VAL A 964 44.42 -9.90 0.39
N SER A 965 43.85 -8.95 -0.36
CA SER A 965 42.48 -8.93 -0.90
C SER A 965 42.04 -10.21 -1.61
N ARG A 966 40.76 -10.57 -1.45
CA ARG A 966 39.93 -11.07 -2.55
C ARG A 966 38.60 -10.30 -2.56
N ASN A 967 38.49 -9.39 -3.52
CA ASN A 967 37.23 -8.82 -3.95
C ASN A 967 36.49 -9.90 -4.75
N GLU A 968 35.37 -10.39 -4.24
CA GLU A 968 34.37 -11.06 -5.07
C GLU A 968 33.24 -10.07 -5.37
N PRO A 969 32.79 -9.96 -6.63
CA PRO A 969 31.75 -9.01 -7.00
C PRO A 969 30.37 -9.51 -6.57
N GLU A 970 29.63 -8.66 -5.85
CA GLU A 970 28.20 -8.79 -5.57
C GLU A 970 27.41 -9.04 -6.88
N LEU A 971 26.77 -10.20 -6.97
CA LEU A 971 25.83 -10.53 -8.04
C LEU A 971 24.41 -10.24 -7.56
N SER A 972 23.68 -9.39 -8.27
CA SER A 972 22.25 -9.16 -8.05
C SER A 972 21.45 -10.39 -8.48
N ASP A 973 20.69 -10.97 -7.56
CA ASP A 973 19.90 -12.18 -7.77
C ASP A 973 18.83 -12.01 -8.87
N GLY A 974 19.00 -12.77 -9.94
CA GLY A 974 18.12 -12.81 -11.12
C GLY A 974 18.68 -13.79 -12.17
N VAL A 975 18.39 -13.55 -13.46
CA VAL A 975 18.82 -14.39 -14.60
C VAL A 975 20.33 -14.70 -14.60
N ALA A 976 21.16 -13.80 -14.04
CA ALA A 976 22.59 -13.99 -13.86
C ALA A 976 22.94 -15.17 -12.91
N ALA A 977 22.20 -15.32 -11.80
CA ALA A 977 22.36 -16.45 -10.88
C ALA A 977 21.86 -17.77 -11.51
N ALA A 978 20.80 -17.72 -12.33
CA ALA A 978 20.30 -18.89 -13.07
C ALA A 978 21.29 -19.39 -14.13
N LEU A 979 21.90 -18.47 -14.90
CA LEU A 979 22.96 -18.80 -15.85
C LEU A 979 24.28 -19.21 -15.17
N ALA A 980 24.60 -18.64 -14.01
CA ALA A 980 25.72 -19.12 -13.19
C ALA A 980 25.49 -20.55 -12.68
N LYS A 981 24.28 -20.89 -12.20
CA LYS A 981 23.90 -22.25 -11.81
C LYS A 981 24.00 -23.25 -12.96
N LEU A 982 23.64 -22.85 -14.19
CA LEU A 982 23.81 -23.70 -15.38
C LEU A 982 25.28 -23.98 -15.74
N ARG A 983 26.20 -23.09 -15.32
CA ARG A 983 27.64 -23.18 -15.60
C ARG A 983 28.46 -23.86 -14.49
N GLN A 984 27.96 -23.96 -13.25
CA GLN A 984 28.79 -24.26 -12.07
C GLN A 984 28.72 -25.69 -11.50
N ASN A 985 27.82 -26.56 -11.95
CA ASN A 985 27.86 -27.98 -11.57
C ASN A 985 27.97 -28.85 -12.83
N PRO A 986 28.76 -29.94 -12.84
CA PRO A 986 28.74 -30.94 -13.91
C PRO A 986 27.40 -31.70 -13.99
#